data_AF-A0A362X426-F1
#
_entry.id   AF-A0A362X426-F1
#
_cell.length_a   1.000
_cell.length_b   1.000
_cell.length_c   1.000
_cell.angle_alpha   90.00
_cell.angle_beta   90.00
_cell.angle_gamma   90.00
#
_symmetry.space_group_name_H-M   'P 1'
#
loop_
_entity.id
_entity.type
_entity.pdbx_description
1 polymer ?
#
loop_
_entity_poly.entity_id
_entity_poly.type
_entity_poly.pdbx_seq_one_letter_code
_entity_poly.pdbx_strand_id
1 'polypeptide(L)'
;MTKKITLLQGILFTVLLVFSQQIYAQTITVNSLEDLLLYLDDDNVDVKLAPGTYSITASDIAANKFSNPLFLFEGSNSIFDFTGVTINIDTEVLRSFGNVDVNQIQILGNNNVLKNLTMEDIGTTAPRRRAQSIVMDGRDNRIEGFHLTVRGSYPYGYGDAFGKGGGSVIAHRKHSGILIRGLRNHLKDCNIISRSYGHIVFMQAASHPTIEGCYIEGEMRTTDDMLAEEGTGSPADNVNFQTVWGYRLPAGYMMSLQEGGIRAYNAGTTYIDGIEIQRGTDNPTILNCTIKNARTGVTLVHATGTKHVEGVTLIGCEQGYSIGSGTVINCSSDAQYGPVLSFAYSNDKNTNIDINVLPAEGSYYNGSGTVAYIGGSSHNITLRGGDPSANLRIQVGGEKNNVRLLGVSSSQNPLTASNLELHNLTDFPITLDAMSSNVTGDSCGVVTDNGTNNNLGACDDTAPFPDTNATYFINNPRWTARLGANGGNELLMLGETETSTNAQWKFTPVPGETGYYFIDCVGGGAKPRISADAGTVSIMQPSTYTDDSAKWRFDVYDSDLFHITNKNNRRLRGFDTYVDVVTTGSSGSYTRFSFTSMTLSTNDNIFKDNVSIFPVPTSDILNIELKNSVSAKISILDLTGKTLILENINGKKQLHLNSLPSGIYVVRIESENVVFNQKIVKH
;
A
#
# COMPACT_ATOMS: atom_id res chain seq x y z
N MET A 1 30.01 58.04 38.87
CA MET A 1 30.12 57.99 37.39
C MET A 1 30.52 56.56 36.98
N THR A 2 29.72 55.57 37.42
CA THR A 2 30.17 54.19 37.67
C THR A 2 29.04 53.18 37.44
N LYS A 3 28.32 53.31 36.31
CA LYS A 3 27.25 52.36 35.93
C LYS A 3 27.11 52.15 34.41
N LYS A 4 28.14 52.44 33.61
CA LYS A 4 28.08 52.30 32.14
C LYS A 4 29.11 51.36 31.49
N ILE A 5 29.98 50.69 32.27
CA ILE A 5 31.06 49.85 31.70
C ILE A 5 30.79 48.35 31.84
N THR A 6 29.86 47.91 32.69
CA THR A 6 29.54 46.47 32.87
C THR A 6 28.48 45.91 31.92
N LEU A 7 27.80 46.74 31.13
CA LEU A 7 26.81 46.26 30.15
C LEU A 7 27.42 45.97 28.77
N LEU A 8 28.58 46.56 28.45
CA LEU A 8 29.20 46.42 27.12
C LEU A 8 30.05 45.14 26.99
N GLN A 9 30.52 44.57 28.09
CA GLN A 9 31.26 43.29 28.09
C GLN A 9 30.33 42.07 28.12
N GLY A 10 29.10 42.22 28.67
CA GLY A 10 28.08 41.17 28.63
C GLY A 10 27.47 41.00 27.23
N ILE A 11 27.19 42.10 26.53
CA ILE A 11 26.57 42.06 25.20
C ILE A 11 27.53 41.52 24.13
N LEU A 12 28.85 41.73 24.27
CA LEU A 12 29.83 41.15 23.34
C LEU A 12 29.97 39.62 23.50
N PHE A 13 29.72 39.09 24.71
CA PHE A 13 29.73 37.64 24.97
C PHE A 13 28.40 36.97 24.59
N THR A 14 27.27 37.68 24.68
CA THR A 14 25.95 37.14 24.27
C THR A 14 25.72 37.23 22.76
N VAL A 15 26.33 38.20 22.06
CA VAL A 15 26.25 38.29 20.59
C VAL A 15 27.20 37.29 19.88
N LEU A 16 28.22 36.78 20.56
CA LEU A 16 29.03 35.66 20.05
C LEU A 16 28.37 34.27 20.21
N LEU A 17 27.32 34.16 21.04
CA LEU A 17 26.60 32.88 21.29
C LEU A 17 25.37 32.70 20.39
N VAL A 18 25.02 33.68 19.55
CA VAL A 18 23.86 33.63 18.63
C VAL A 18 24.27 33.47 17.16
N PHE A 19 25.57 33.30 16.90
CA PHE A 19 26.04 32.74 15.63
C PHE A 19 26.49 31.29 15.85
N SER A 20 25.54 30.40 16.14
CA SER A 20 25.70 29.01 15.73
C SER A 20 25.66 29.00 14.21
N GLN A 21 26.80 29.32 13.57
CA GLN A 21 26.98 28.97 12.19
C GLN A 21 26.83 27.45 12.14
N GLN A 22 25.71 26.97 11.58
CA GLN A 22 25.72 25.66 10.98
C GLN A 22 26.78 25.75 9.89
N ILE A 23 27.99 25.34 10.22
CA ILE A 23 29.00 25.01 9.24
C ILE A 23 28.38 23.81 8.52
N TYR A 24 27.68 24.07 7.42
CA TYR A 24 27.38 22.99 6.48
C TYR A 24 28.74 22.45 6.06
N ALA A 25 29.02 21.19 6.40
CA ALA A 25 30.19 20.52 5.86
C ALA A 25 30.15 20.70 4.34
N GLN A 26 31.26 21.15 3.76
CA GLN A 26 31.36 21.24 2.31
C GLN A 26 31.15 19.83 1.75
N THR A 27 30.20 19.65 0.82
CA THR A 27 29.98 18.35 0.20
C THR A 27 31.26 17.85 -0.46
N ILE A 28 31.77 16.72 0.02
CA ILE A 28 32.96 16.03 -0.47
C ILE A 28 32.53 15.11 -1.61
N THR A 29 33.01 15.34 -2.82
CA THR A 29 32.73 14.45 -3.95
C THR A 29 33.88 13.44 -4.10
N VAL A 30 33.56 12.16 -4.00
CA VAL A 30 34.48 11.04 -4.25
C VAL A 30 34.15 10.36 -5.58
N ASN A 31 35.16 9.80 -6.25
CA ASN A 31 35.00 9.25 -7.62
C ASN A 31 35.17 7.73 -7.67
N SER A 32 35.54 7.08 -6.57
CA SER A 32 35.72 5.64 -6.46
C SER A 32 35.10 5.10 -5.17
N LEU A 33 34.86 3.79 -5.11
CA LEU A 33 34.40 3.15 -3.88
C LEU A 33 35.50 3.15 -2.82
N GLU A 34 36.76 2.99 -3.22
CA GLU A 34 37.90 3.05 -2.32
C GLU A 34 38.05 4.45 -1.67
N ASP A 35 37.80 5.53 -2.41
CA ASP A 35 37.78 6.88 -1.83
C ASP A 35 36.58 7.08 -0.88
N LEU A 36 35.43 6.47 -1.17
CA LEU A 36 34.27 6.49 -0.27
C LEU A 36 34.57 5.82 1.08
N LEU A 37 35.34 4.72 1.08
CA LEU A 37 35.69 3.99 2.31
C LEU A 37 36.40 4.88 3.34
N LEU A 38 37.13 5.90 2.89
CA LEU A 38 37.91 6.80 3.75
C LEU A 38 37.05 7.71 4.64
N TYR A 39 35.74 7.79 4.41
CA TYR A 39 34.83 8.69 5.11
C TYR A 39 33.74 7.97 5.90
N LEU A 40 33.71 6.63 5.90
CA LEU A 40 32.60 5.89 6.50
C LEU A 40 32.65 5.90 8.04
N ASP A 41 33.82 6.16 8.63
CA ASP A 41 34.05 6.30 10.07
C ASP A 41 34.09 7.76 10.55
N ASP A 42 34.02 8.73 9.63
CA ASP A 42 34.05 10.16 9.96
C ASP A 42 32.69 10.70 10.45
N ASP A 43 32.73 11.51 11.51
CA ASP A 43 31.59 12.27 11.99
C ASP A 43 31.40 13.58 11.20
N ASN A 44 30.15 14.02 11.05
CA ASN A 44 29.76 15.33 10.50
C ASN A 44 30.22 15.54 9.04
N VAL A 45 30.24 14.49 8.22
CA VAL A 45 30.60 14.58 6.81
C VAL A 45 29.38 14.64 5.91
N ASP A 46 29.50 15.36 4.79
CA ASP A 46 28.54 15.33 3.68
C ASP A 46 29.29 14.79 2.46
N VAL A 47 29.07 13.53 2.12
CA VAL A 47 29.81 12.81 1.08
C VAL A 47 28.88 12.46 -0.07
N LYS A 48 29.31 12.78 -1.28
CA LYS A 48 28.65 12.41 -2.51
C LYS A 48 29.55 11.49 -3.33
N LEU A 49 29.08 10.29 -3.64
CA LEU A 49 29.74 9.45 -4.65
C LEU A 49 29.31 9.94 -6.03
N ALA A 50 30.28 10.16 -6.92
CA ALA A 50 30.03 10.61 -8.27
C ALA A 50 29.05 9.65 -8.99
N PRO A 51 28.06 10.15 -9.76
CA PRO A 51 27.15 9.29 -10.52
C PRO A 51 27.91 8.34 -11.44
N GLY A 52 27.47 7.08 -11.49
CA GLY A 52 28.14 6.05 -12.27
C GLY A 52 27.79 4.64 -11.82
N THR A 53 28.29 3.66 -12.58
CA THR A 53 28.18 2.24 -12.24
C THR A 53 29.51 1.76 -11.67
N TYR A 54 29.46 1.23 -10.46
CA TYR A 54 30.57 0.63 -9.75
C TYR A 54 30.32 -0.86 -9.59
N SER A 55 31.39 -1.66 -9.47
CA SER A 55 31.27 -3.10 -9.30
C SER A 55 32.22 -3.60 -8.21
N ILE A 56 31.75 -4.54 -7.39
CA ILE A 56 32.55 -5.30 -6.42
C ILE A 56 32.50 -6.77 -6.82
N THR A 57 33.68 -7.36 -7.03
CA THR A 57 33.86 -8.75 -7.45
C THR A 57 34.66 -9.55 -6.43
N ALA A 58 34.68 -10.87 -6.58
CA ALA A 58 35.55 -11.72 -5.76
C ALA A 58 37.04 -11.36 -5.87
N SER A 59 37.48 -10.81 -7.01
CA SER A 59 38.85 -10.33 -7.21
C SER A 59 39.18 -9.10 -6.34
N ASP A 60 38.22 -8.21 -6.10
CA ASP A 60 38.42 -7.06 -5.22
C ASP A 60 38.61 -7.49 -3.76
N ILE A 61 37.89 -8.54 -3.34
CA ILE A 61 38.08 -9.15 -2.01
C ILE A 61 39.46 -9.82 -1.92
N ALA A 62 39.86 -10.58 -2.95
CA ALA A 62 41.18 -11.21 -3.00
C ALA A 62 42.33 -10.17 -2.99
N ALA A 63 42.08 -8.97 -3.51
CA ALA A 63 43.00 -7.83 -3.47
C ALA A 63 42.93 -7.03 -2.16
N ASN A 64 42.12 -7.44 -1.18
CA ASN A 64 41.89 -6.75 0.10
C ASN A 64 41.38 -5.30 -0.03
N LYS A 65 40.59 -5.01 -1.07
CA LYS A 65 39.99 -3.67 -1.25
C LYS A 65 38.80 -3.42 -0.34
N PHE A 66 38.07 -4.48 0.02
CA PHE A 66 36.89 -4.40 0.87
C PHE A 66 36.98 -5.44 1.98
N SER A 67 36.42 -5.10 3.14
CA SER A 67 36.27 -5.98 4.30
C SER A 67 34.85 -6.55 4.36
N ASN A 68 34.54 -7.24 5.45
CA ASN A 68 33.17 -7.64 5.79
C ASN A 68 32.80 -6.96 7.11
N PRO A 69 31.85 -6.01 7.13
CA PRO A 69 30.96 -5.59 6.03
C PRO A 69 31.67 -4.88 4.85
N LEU A 70 31.07 -4.88 3.65
CA LEU A 70 31.67 -4.17 2.50
C LEU A 70 31.72 -2.65 2.72
N PHE A 71 30.64 -2.10 3.29
CA PHE A 71 30.54 -0.70 3.70
C PHE A 71 30.07 -0.63 5.15
N LEU A 72 30.95 -0.16 6.03
CA LEU A 72 30.68 -0.02 7.47
C LEU A 72 30.62 1.46 7.83
N PHE A 73 29.40 1.99 8.00
CA PHE A 73 29.15 3.39 8.37
C PHE A 73 29.19 3.54 9.90
N GLU A 74 30.35 3.90 10.44
CA GLU A 74 30.58 4.08 11.89
C GLU A 74 30.43 5.54 12.33
N GLY A 75 30.77 6.47 11.45
CA GLY A 75 30.65 7.91 11.71
C GLY A 75 29.21 8.34 11.90
N SER A 76 29.00 9.48 12.57
CA SER A 76 27.70 10.01 12.98
C SER A 76 27.44 11.41 12.45
N ASN A 77 26.16 11.77 12.36
CA ASN A 77 25.70 13.08 11.86
C ASN A 77 26.10 13.35 10.41
N SER A 78 26.15 12.29 9.60
CA SER A 78 26.70 12.34 8.25
C SER A 78 25.63 12.13 7.18
N ILE A 79 25.83 12.72 6.00
CA ILE A 79 24.99 12.54 4.82
C ILE A 79 25.82 11.82 3.75
N PHE A 80 25.25 10.77 3.18
CA PHE A 80 25.82 10.06 2.05
C PHE A 80 24.83 10.08 0.88
N ASP A 81 25.19 10.77 -0.19
CA ASP A 81 24.37 10.92 -1.40
C ASP A 81 24.89 10.03 -2.53
N PHE A 82 24.06 9.06 -2.94
CA PHE A 82 24.31 8.12 -4.02
C PHE A 82 23.43 8.41 -5.25
N THR A 83 22.91 9.63 -5.40
CA THR A 83 22.05 9.99 -6.53
C THR A 83 22.75 9.71 -7.86
N GLY A 84 22.16 8.83 -8.67
CA GLY A 84 22.72 8.41 -9.97
C GLY A 84 23.82 7.35 -9.88
N VAL A 85 23.99 6.71 -8.71
CA VAL A 85 24.96 5.64 -8.48
C VAL A 85 24.27 4.28 -8.54
N THR A 86 24.90 3.35 -9.25
CA THR A 86 24.62 1.91 -9.18
C THR A 86 25.86 1.18 -8.67
N ILE A 87 25.72 0.38 -7.60
CA ILE A 87 26.76 -0.54 -7.13
C ILE A 87 26.32 -1.98 -7.42
N ASN A 88 27.01 -2.63 -8.33
CA ASN A 88 26.85 -4.04 -8.64
C ASN A 88 27.72 -4.88 -7.71
N ILE A 89 27.13 -5.86 -7.02
CA ILE A 89 27.86 -6.81 -6.18
C ILE A 89 27.72 -8.18 -6.80
N ASP A 90 28.82 -8.76 -7.29
CA ASP A 90 28.79 -10.15 -7.75
C ASP A 90 28.48 -11.07 -6.56
N THR A 91 27.47 -11.94 -6.68
CA THR A 91 27.10 -12.90 -5.64
C THR A 91 28.25 -13.85 -5.23
N GLU A 92 29.31 -14.01 -6.03
CA GLU A 92 30.55 -14.69 -5.61
C GLU A 92 31.25 -13.99 -4.43
N VAL A 93 31.11 -12.66 -4.29
CA VAL A 93 31.61 -11.87 -3.14
C VAL A 93 31.11 -12.46 -1.81
N LEU A 94 29.87 -12.94 -1.78
CA LEU A 94 29.23 -13.54 -0.59
C LEU A 94 29.93 -14.81 -0.10
N ARG A 95 30.79 -15.40 -0.92
CA ARG A 95 31.61 -16.57 -0.55
C ARG A 95 33.02 -16.17 -0.14
N SER A 96 33.54 -15.06 -0.65
CA SER A 96 34.95 -14.67 -0.55
C SER A 96 35.46 -14.49 0.88
N PHE A 97 34.58 -14.18 1.84
CA PHE A 97 34.93 -14.02 3.27
C PHE A 97 34.98 -15.32 4.08
N GLY A 98 34.82 -16.48 3.44
CA GLY A 98 34.84 -17.79 4.12
C GLY A 98 33.50 -18.16 4.75
N ASN A 99 33.51 -19.01 5.78
CA ASN A 99 32.28 -19.56 6.39
C ASN A 99 31.73 -18.65 7.52
N VAL A 100 31.54 -17.37 7.20
CA VAL A 100 31.04 -16.33 8.11
C VAL A 100 29.76 -15.70 7.56
N ASP A 101 29.11 -14.92 8.40
CA ASP A 101 27.99 -14.08 7.96
C ASP A 101 28.54 -12.88 7.18
N VAL A 102 27.95 -12.56 6.04
CA VAL A 102 28.41 -11.45 5.19
C VAL A 102 27.38 -10.33 5.19
N ASN A 103 27.79 -9.11 5.53
CA ASN A 103 26.95 -7.92 5.43
C ASN A 103 27.48 -7.06 4.28
N GLN A 104 26.61 -6.58 3.39
CA GLN A 104 27.05 -5.64 2.34
C GLN A 104 27.15 -4.23 2.92
N ILE A 105 26.09 -3.75 3.57
CA ILE A 105 26.09 -2.48 4.29
C ILE A 105 25.77 -2.73 5.77
N GLN A 106 26.52 -2.10 6.66
CA GLN A 106 26.19 -2.01 8.08
C GLN A 106 26.35 -0.57 8.57
N ILE A 107 25.36 -0.08 9.33
CA ILE A 107 25.37 1.25 9.94
C ILE A 107 25.45 1.08 11.45
N LEU A 108 26.52 1.57 12.07
CA LEU A 108 26.72 1.59 13.52
C LEU A 108 26.60 3.00 14.11
N GLY A 109 26.96 4.02 13.32
CA GLY A 109 26.87 5.42 13.71
C GLY A 109 25.44 5.90 13.88
N ASN A 110 25.28 7.16 14.24
CA ASN A 110 23.98 7.74 14.59
C ASN A 110 23.64 8.94 13.71
N ASN A 111 22.34 9.23 13.58
CA ASN A 111 21.85 10.43 12.90
C ASN A 111 22.40 10.57 11.47
N ASN A 112 22.63 9.44 10.79
CA ASN A 112 23.10 9.42 9.41
C ASN A 112 21.93 9.40 8.44
N VAL A 113 22.14 9.98 7.24
CA VAL A 113 21.18 9.89 6.14
C VAL A 113 21.87 9.37 4.89
N LEU A 114 21.51 8.16 4.45
CA LEU A 114 22.02 7.54 3.23
C LEU A 114 20.92 7.61 2.16
N LYS A 115 21.22 8.19 0.99
CA LYS A 115 20.21 8.55 -0.02
C LYS A 115 20.46 7.94 -1.38
N ASN A 116 19.39 7.48 -2.03
CA ASN A 116 19.27 7.28 -3.48
C ASN A 116 20.22 6.25 -4.13
N LEU A 117 20.74 5.28 -3.38
CA LEU A 117 21.60 4.23 -3.93
C LEU A 117 20.79 3.20 -4.72
N THR A 118 21.27 2.84 -5.92
CA THR A 118 20.90 1.57 -6.54
C THR A 118 21.96 0.52 -6.21
N MET A 119 21.58 -0.59 -5.58
CA MET A 119 22.49 -1.70 -5.27
C MET A 119 21.92 -3.01 -5.80
N GLU A 120 22.69 -3.71 -6.63
CA GLU A 120 22.25 -4.91 -7.34
C GLU A 120 23.18 -6.09 -7.10
N ASP A 121 22.63 -7.19 -6.58
CA ASP A 121 23.31 -8.48 -6.62
C ASP A 121 23.26 -9.07 -8.03
N ILE A 122 24.44 -9.35 -8.58
CA ILE A 122 24.62 -9.94 -9.90
C ILE A 122 25.00 -11.42 -9.77
N GLY A 123 24.21 -12.29 -10.39
CA GLY A 123 24.37 -13.74 -10.29
C GLY A 123 23.43 -14.38 -9.26
N THR A 124 23.67 -15.66 -8.97
CA THR A 124 22.81 -16.49 -8.10
C THR A 124 23.61 -17.29 -7.07
N THR A 125 24.89 -16.97 -6.90
CA THR A 125 25.78 -17.73 -6.02
C THR A 125 25.40 -17.52 -4.56
N ALA A 126 25.05 -18.60 -3.88
CA ALA A 126 24.70 -18.55 -2.47
C ALA A 126 25.93 -18.37 -1.55
N PRO A 127 25.79 -17.64 -0.42
CA PRO A 127 26.85 -17.50 0.58
C PRO A 127 27.29 -18.85 1.12
N ARG A 128 28.44 -18.89 1.80
CA ARG A 128 28.89 -20.11 2.50
C ARG A 128 28.06 -20.39 3.75
N ARG A 129 27.65 -19.33 4.49
CA ARG A 129 26.83 -19.42 5.71
C ARG A 129 25.50 -18.67 5.55
N ARG A 130 25.50 -17.35 5.71
CA ARG A 130 24.38 -16.44 5.46
C ARG A 130 24.89 -15.08 5.02
N ALA A 131 24.05 -14.34 4.30
CA ALA A 131 24.32 -12.98 3.89
C ALA A 131 23.15 -12.05 4.22
N GLN A 132 23.46 -10.77 4.29
CA GLN A 132 22.53 -9.69 4.58
C GLN A 132 22.90 -8.47 3.74
N SER A 133 21.95 -7.90 3.00
CA SER A 133 22.24 -6.71 2.20
C SER A 133 22.48 -5.49 3.09
N ILE A 134 21.58 -5.22 4.05
CA ILE A 134 21.70 -4.05 4.94
C ILE A 134 21.40 -4.42 6.39
N VAL A 135 22.24 -3.94 7.31
CA VAL A 135 21.99 -3.94 8.76
C VAL A 135 22.01 -2.50 9.28
N MET A 136 20.92 -2.07 9.93
CA MET A 136 20.81 -0.75 10.56
C MET A 136 20.85 -0.88 12.09
N ASP A 137 21.99 -0.59 12.71
CA ASP A 137 22.14 -0.40 14.15
C ASP A 137 22.13 1.11 14.46
N GLY A 138 22.74 1.54 15.56
CA GLY A 138 22.79 2.94 15.98
C GLY A 138 21.42 3.51 16.31
N ARG A 139 21.30 4.84 16.23
CA ARG A 139 20.03 5.53 16.41
C ARG A 139 19.83 6.66 15.42
N ASP A 140 18.57 6.97 15.16
CA ASP A 140 18.15 8.12 14.36
C ASP A 140 18.69 8.10 12.92
N ASN A 141 19.06 6.92 12.39
CA ASN A 141 19.55 6.79 11.02
C ASN A 141 18.38 6.69 10.03
N ARG A 142 18.57 7.24 8.83
CA ARG A 142 17.61 7.15 7.73
C ARG A 142 18.27 6.61 6.46
N ILE A 143 17.68 5.56 5.90
CA ILE A 143 17.93 5.14 4.52
C ILE A 143 16.74 5.62 3.70
N GLU A 144 17.00 6.40 2.65
CA GLU A 144 15.97 7.06 1.85
C GLU A 144 16.18 6.83 0.35
N GLY A 145 15.16 6.38 -0.37
CA GLY A 145 15.20 6.31 -1.84
C GLY A 145 16.07 5.19 -2.44
N PHE A 146 16.45 4.19 -1.64
CA PHE A 146 17.29 3.08 -2.12
C PHE A 146 16.52 2.16 -3.06
N HIS A 147 17.22 1.62 -4.07
CA HIS A 147 16.73 0.57 -4.96
C HIS A 147 17.61 -0.67 -4.79
N LEU A 148 17.06 -1.76 -4.26
CA LEU A 148 17.80 -2.98 -3.95
C LEU A 148 17.31 -4.15 -4.79
N THR A 149 18.25 -4.89 -5.39
CA THR A 149 17.99 -6.23 -5.93
C THR A 149 18.79 -7.26 -5.16
N VAL A 150 18.12 -8.14 -4.43
CA VAL A 150 18.76 -9.14 -3.56
C VAL A 150 18.78 -10.51 -4.25
N ARG A 151 19.95 -11.12 -4.42
CA ARG A 151 20.14 -12.45 -5.06
C ARG A 151 21.19 -13.29 -4.36
N GLY A 152 21.21 -14.59 -4.64
CA GLY A 152 22.25 -15.50 -4.15
C GLY A 152 21.87 -16.16 -2.84
N SER A 153 21.04 -17.20 -2.91
CA SER A 153 20.71 -18.08 -1.78
C SER A 153 20.50 -19.50 -2.26
N TYR A 154 20.45 -20.43 -1.32
CA TYR A 154 20.24 -21.84 -1.64
C TYR A 154 19.43 -22.56 -0.55
N PRO A 155 18.52 -23.46 -0.92
CA PRO A 155 17.89 -23.48 -2.24
C PRO A 155 17.03 -22.22 -2.42
N TYR A 156 17.01 -21.66 -3.63
CA TYR A 156 16.01 -20.68 -4.04
C TYR A 156 14.95 -21.41 -4.87
N GLY A 157 13.68 -21.00 -4.77
CA GLY A 157 12.61 -21.64 -5.55
C GLY A 157 11.65 -22.55 -4.77
N TYR A 158 11.82 -22.69 -3.45
CA TYR A 158 10.94 -23.55 -2.61
C TYR A 158 10.39 -22.89 -1.33
N GLY A 159 10.78 -21.65 -1.03
CA GLY A 159 10.38 -20.99 0.22
C GLY A 159 10.78 -21.79 1.45
N ASP A 160 9.88 -21.85 2.44
CA ASP A 160 10.10 -22.59 3.69
C ASP A 160 9.62 -24.05 3.66
N ALA A 161 9.16 -24.57 2.50
CA ALA A 161 8.62 -25.93 2.39
C ALA A 161 9.60 -27.01 2.90
N PHE A 162 10.89 -26.84 2.60
CA PHE A 162 11.94 -27.80 2.97
C PHE A 162 12.77 -27.36 4.17
N GLY A 163 12.36 -26.30 4.87
CA GLY A 163 12.89 -25.93 6.18
C GLY A 163 13.40 -24.50 6.31
N LYS A 164 13.78 -24.18 7.55
CA LYS A 164 14.42 -22.93 7.94
C LYS A 164 15.36 -23.22 9.12
N GLY A 165 16.63 -22.83 9.02
CA GLY A 165 17.58 -23.05 10.12
C GLY A 165 17.77 -24.53 10.48
N GLY A 166 17.89 -24.83 11.77
CA GLY A 166 18.08 -26.20 12.27
C GLY A 166 16.87 -27.11 12.01
N GLY A 167 17.13 -28.37 11.65
CA GLY A 167 16.09 -29.36 11.34
C GLY A 167 15.48 -29.25 9.94
N SER A 168 16.07 -28.46 9.04
CA SER A 168 15.65 -28.39 7.65
C SER A 168 15.90 -29.72 6.90
N VAL A 169 14.99 -30.10 6.01
CA VAL A 169 15.17 -31.23 5.09
C VAL A 169 16.23 -30.90 4.04
N ILE A 170 16.22 -29.67 3.51
CA ILE A 170 17.28 -29.14 2.64
C ILE A 170 18.01 -28.03 3.40
N ALA A 171 19.34 -28.11 3.50
CA ALA A 171 20.14 -27.10 4.19
C ALA A 171 20.06 -25.74 3.48
N HIS A 172 19.69 -24.69 4.22
CA HIS A 172 19.54 -23.35 3.67
C HIS A 172 20.78 -22.48 3.90
N ARG A 173 21.16 -21.72 2.87
CA ARG A 173 22.17 -20.66 2.87
C ARG A 173 21.48 -19.38 2.43
N LYS A 174 21.03 -18.61 3.42
CA LYS A 174 20.12 -17.48 3.24
C LYS A 174 20.86 -16.23 2.80
N HIS A 175 20.22 -15.40 1.98
CA HIS A 175 20.61 -14.01 1.78
C HIS A 175 19.36 -13.14 1.93
N SER A 176 19.30 -12.39 3.03
CA SER A 176 18.17 -11.53 3.40
C SER A 176 18.45 -10.07 3.05
N GLY A 177 17.40 -9.26 2.90
CA GLY A 177 17.50 -7.86 2.47
C GLY A 177 17.92 -6.93 3.61
N ILE A 178 16.96 -6.32 4.29
CA ILE A 178 17.20 -5.27 5.28
C ILE A 178 16.83 -5.73 6.70
N LEU A 179 17.77 -5.55 7.62
CA LEU A 179 17.63 -5.83 9.05
C LEU A 179 17.68 -4.51 9.79
N ILE A 180 16.53 -4.10 10.31
CA ILE A 180 16.40 -2.90 11.12
C ILE A 180 16.56 -3.27 12.59
N ARG A 181 17.49 -2.61 13.26
CA ARG A 181 17.74 -2.69 14.70
C ARG A 181 17.82 -1.27 15.25
N GLY A 182 18.49 -1.07 16.38
CA GLY A 182 18.78 0.26 16.90
C GLY A 182 17.54 0.98 17.45
N LEU A 183 17.63 2.31 17.51
CA LEU A 183 16.58 3.17 18.08
C LEU A 183 16.16 4.24 17.06
N ARG A 184 14.86 4.31 16.74
CA ARG A 184 14.29 5.32 15.81
C ARG A 184 14.94 5.34 14.42
N ASN A 185 15.38 4.17 13.95
CA ASN A 185 15.85 4.02 12.58
C ASN A 185 14.68 4.04 11.59
N HIS A 186 14.89 4.67 10.45
CA HIS A 186 13.87 4.94 9.44
C HIS A 186 14.28 4.41 8.06
N LEU A 187 13.49 3.48 7.52
CA LEU A 187 13.58 3.05 6.13
C LEU A 187 12.47 3.76 5.32
N LYS A 188 12.84 4.64 4.39
CA LYS A 188 11.92 5.58 3.74
C LYS A 188 12.00 5.53 2.22
N ASP A 189 10.86 5.43 1.53
CA ASP A 189 10.75 5.56 0.07
C ASP A 189 11.67 4.61 -0.72
N CYS A 190 11.93 3.41 -0.18
CA CYS A 190 12.84 2.44 -0.79
C CYS A 190 12.08 1.43 -1.67
N ASN A 191 12.72 0.96 -2.74
CA ASN A 191 12.27 -0.12 -3.59
C ASN A 191 13.16 -1.36 -3.41
N ILE A 192 12.60 -2.47 -2.96
CA ILE A 192 13.35 -3.67 -2.58
C ILE A 192 12.78 -4.88 -3.31
N ILE A 193 13.53 -5.39 -4.28
CA ILE A 193 13.19 -6.56 -5.08
C ILE A 193 14.04 -7.74 -4.59
N SER A 194 13.42 -8.71 -3.94
CA SER A 194 14.11 -9.92 -3.48
C SER A 194 13.90 -11.07 -4.43
N ARG A 195 15.00 -11.63 -4.93
CA ARG A 195 15.07 -12.89 -5.68
C ARG A 195 16.01 -13.86 -4.97
N SER A 196 15.82 -13.93 -3.66
CA SER A 196 16.61 -14.75 -2.74
C SER A 196 15.74 -15.24 -1.57
N TYR A 197 16.05 -16.43 -1.05
CA TYR A 197 15.44 -16.94 0.18
C TYR A 197 16.06 -16.26 1.41
N GLY A 198 15.19 -15.57 2.13
CA GLY A 198 15.49 -14.77 3.31
C GLY A 198 14.34 -13.82 3.62
N HIS A 199 14.45 -13.06 4.70
CA HIS A 199 13.53 -11.95 4.94
C HIS A 199 13.82 -10.80 3.99
N ILE A 200 12.79 -10.14 3.47
CA ILE A 200 12.96 -8.96 2.64
C ILE A 200 13.28 -7.76 3.53
N VAL A 201 12.40 -7.47 4.50
CA VAL A 201 12.63 -6.50 5.58
C VAL A 201 12.25 -7.13 6.92
N PHE A 202 13.13 -7.04 7.91
CA PHE A 202 12.84 -7.55 9.24
C PHE A 202 13.50 -6.75 10.36
N MET A 203 12.93 -6.87 11.55
CA MET A 203 13.34 -6.14 12.75
C MET A 203 13.74 -7.10 13.86
N GLN A 204 14.90 -6.81 14.47
CA GLN A 204 15.39 -7.50 15.66
C GLN A 204 16.03 -6.45 16.57
N ALA A 205 15.67 -6.42 17.85
CA ALA A 205 16.13 -5.40 18.80
C ALA A 205 15.91 -3.92 18.36
N ALA A 206 15.00 -3.67 17.43
CA ALA A 206 14.62 -2.32 17.02
C ALA A 206 13.64 -1.70 18.03
N SER A 207 13.85 -0.44 18.41
CA SER A 207 12.91 0.32 19.22
C SER A 207 12.44 1.54 18.46
N HIS A 208 11.11 1.72 18.35
CA HIS A 208 10.47 2.77 17.55
C HIS A 208 10.93 2.82 16.08
N PRO A 209 11.08 1.67 15.37
CA PRO A 209 11.44 1.72 13.95
C PRO A 209 10.28 2.28 13.12
N THR A 210 10.62 3.00 12.06
CA THR A 210 9.65 3.46 11.04
C THR A 210 10.01 2.89 9.67
N ILE A 211 9.03 2.31 8.98
CA ILE A 211 9.13 1.88 7.59
C ILE A 211 8.04 2.61 6.81
N GLU A 212 8.42 3.51 5.92
CA GLU A 212 7.51 4.44 5.25
C GLU A 212 7.71 4.43 3.72
N GLY A 213 6.61 4.42 2.96
CA GLY A 213 6.65 4.69 1.51
C GLY A 213 7.37 3.62 0.68
N CYS A 214 7.65 2.46 1.25
CA CYS A 214 8.49 1.45 0.61
C CYS A 214 7.69 0.53 -0.32
N TYR A 215 8.30 0.14 -1.44
CA TYR A 215 7.86 -0.96 -2.29
C TYR A 215 8.72 -2.20 -2.00
N ILE A 216 8.10 -3.32 -1.65
CA ILE A 216 8.76 -4.54 -1.22
C ILE A 216 8.20 -5.70 -2.05
N GLU A 217 9.03 -6.38 -2.82
CA GLU A 217 8.58 -7.44 -3.72
C GLU A 217 9.40 -8.73 -3.58
N GLY A 218 8.70 -9.84 -3.38
CA GLY A 218 9.25 -11.19 -3.51
C GLY A 218 8.83 -11.86 -4.82
N GLU A 219 8.71 -13.18 -4.80
CA GLU A 219 8.34 -14.03 -5.92
C GLU A 219 7.53 -15.21 -5.41
N MET A 220 6.49 -15.58 -6.15
CA MET A 220 5.60 -16.69 -5.83
C MET A 220 5.82 -17.84 -6.81
N ARG A 221 5.60 -19.07 -6.36
CA ARG A 221 5.64 -20.28 -7.18
C ARG A 221 4.59 -21.27 -6.70
N THR A 222 3.89 -21.91 -7.64
CA THR A 222 2.91 -22.94 -7.28
C THR A 222 3.62 -24.20 -6.78
N THR A 223 2.99 -24.94 -5.88
CA THR A 223 3.51 -26.26 -5.50
C THR A 223 3.42 -27.27 -6.64
N ASP A 224 2.52 -27.05 -7.60
CA ASP A 224 2.42 -27.83 -8.84
C ASP A 224 3.70 -27.69 -9.68
N ASP A 225 4.19 -26.45 -9.86
CA ASP A 225 5.45 -26.18 -10.58
C ASP A 225 6.66 -26.73 -9.83
N MET A 226 6.62 -26.80 -8.49
CA MET A 226 7.67 -27.46 -7.72
C MET A 226 7.66 -28.97 -7.97
N LEU A 227 6.49 -29.60 -7.88
CA LEU A 227 6.31 -31.05 -8.09
C LEU A 227 6.66 -31.49 -9.52
N ALA A 228 6.53 -30.59 -10.51
CA ALA A 228 6.95 -30.85 -11.89
C ALA A 228 8.46 -31.11 -12.05
N GLU A 229 9.27 -30.86 -11.02
CA GLU A 229 10.70 -31.19 -11.00
C GLU A 229 11.00 -32.68 -10.70
N GLU A 230 9.98 -33.51 -10.53
CA GLU A 230 10.18 -34.94 -10.23
C GLU A 230 11.02 -35.64 -11.32
N GLY A 231 12.05 -36.37 -10.89
CA GLY A 231 13.01 -37.06 -11.76
C GLY A 231 14.08 -36.16 -12.39
N THR A 232 14.15 -34.88 -12.04
CA THR A 232 15.16 -33.95 -12.57
C THR A 232 16.49 -33.93 -11.80
N GLY A 233 16.53 -34.53 -10.60
CA GLY A 233 17.67 -34.43 -9.68
C GLY A 233 17.78 -33.07 -8.97
N SER A 234 16.72 -32.26 -8.99
CA SER A 234 16.66 -31.00 -8.23
C SER A 234 16.77 -31.23 -6.72
N PRO A 235 17.07 -30.20 -5.90
CA PRO A 235 17.13 -30.35 -4.46
C PRO A 235 15.84 -30.92 -3.84
N ALA A 236 14.66 -30.52 -4.34
CA ALA A 236 13.38 -31.05 -3.88
C ALA A 236 13.15 -32.51 -4.32
N ASP A 237 13.53 -32.84 -5.56
CA ASP A 237 13.47 -34.21 -6.09
C ASP A 237 14.36 -35.19 -5.31
N ASN A 238 15.58 -34.76 -4.96
CA ASN A 238 16.52 -35.57 -4.18
C ASN A 238 16.03 -35.91 -2.75
N VAL A 239 15.02 -35.20 -2.26
CA VAL A 239 14.36 -35.50 -0.97
C VAL A 239 12.94 -36.02 -1.16
N ASN A 240 12.58 -36.46 -2.37
CA ASN A 240 11.25 -36.95 -2.75
C ASN A 240 10.12 -35.97 -2.38
N PHE A 241 10.39 -34.67 -2.45
CA PHE A 241 9.47 -33.59 -2.06
C PHE A 241 8.98 -33.69 -0.61
N GLN A 242 9.73 -34.35 0.27
CA GLN A 242 9.43 -34.43 1.70
C GLN A 242 9.58 -33.05 2.35
N THR A 243 8.49 -32.45 2.81
CA THR A 243 8.52 -31.14 3.48
C THR A 243 9.08 -31.25 4.90
N VAL A 244 9.52 -30.11 5.44
CA VAL A 244 9.87 -29.97 6.86
C VAL A 244 8.65 -30.17 7.78
N TRP A 245 7.43 -30.14 7.23
CA TRP A 245 6.19 -30.33 7.97
C TRP A 245 5.83 -31.80 8.19
N GLY A 246 6.63 -32.73 7.66
CA GLY A 246 6.50 -34.16 7.94
C GLY A 246 5.71 -34.96 6.90
N TYR A 247 5.30 -34.35 5.78
CA TYR A 247 4.65 -35.04 4.66
C TYR A 247 5.15 -34.51 3.30
N ARG A 248 4.84 -35.23 2.22
CA ARG A 248 5.19 -34.81 0.85
C ARG A 248 4.44 -33.54 0.44
N LEU A 249 5.12 -32.60 -0.21
CA LEU A 249 4.54 -31.33 -0.68
C LEU A 249 3.24 -31.58 -1.48
N PRO A 250 2.08 -31.02 -1.08
CA PRO A 250 0.84 -31.19 -1.82
C PRO A 250 0.71 -30.19 -2.98
N ALA A 251 0.03 -30.63 -4.04
CA ALA A 251 -0.40 -29.82 -5.18
C ALA A 251 -1.45 -28.76 -4.82
N GLY A 252 -1.62 -27.73 -5.66
CA GLY A 252 -2.71 -26.74 -5.54
C GLY A 252 -2.50 -25.59 -4.54
N TYR A 253 -1.27 -25.33 -4.10
CA TYR A 253 -0.94 -24.21 -3.22
C TYR A 253 0.00 -23.23 -3.90
N MET A 254 -0.01 -21.97 -3.44
CA MET A 254 1.00 -20.99 -3.79
C MET A 254 2.00 -20.79 -2.65
N MET A 255 3.29 -20.73 -2.97
CA MET A 255 4.38 -20.56 -2.02
C MET A 255 5.26 -19.38 -2.41
N SER A 256 5.62 -18.56 -1.44
CA SER A 256 6.63 -17.51 -1.56
C SER A 256 8.01 -18.14 -1.63
N LEU A 257 8.88 -17.57 -2.47
CA LEU A 257 10.28 -17.94 -2.55
C LEU A 257 11.15 -17.23 -1.51
N GLN A 258 10.56 -16.29 -0.76
CA GLN A 258 11.13 -15.53 0.35
C GLN A 258 10.52 -15.98 1.68
N GLU A 259 11.13 -15.55 2.79
CA GLU A 259 10.46 -15.54 4.10
C GLU A 259 9.50 -14.34 4.17
N GLY A 260 9.53 -13.53 5.23
CA GLY A 260 8.59 -12.42 5.40
C GLY A 260 8.92 -11.16 4.60
N GLY A 261 7.89 -10.43 4.16
CA GLY A 261 7.95 -9.08 3.60
C GLY A 261 8.40 -8.06 4.64
N ILE A 262 7.57 -7.77 5.65
CA ILE A 262 7.95 -7.03 6.86
C ILE A 262 7.71 -7.91 8.10
N ARG A 263 8.77 -8.18 8.88
CA ARG A 263 8.69 -9.07 10.05
C ARG A 263 9.35 -8.48 11.30
N ALA A 264 8.71 -8.58 12.47
CA ALA A 264 9.35 -8.28 13.75
C ALA A 264 9.63 -9.53 14.60
N TYR A 265 10.70 -9.50 15.39
CA TYR A 265 11.10 -10.52 16.35
C TYR A 265 11.17 -9.99 17.78
N ASN A 266 10.92 -10.87 18.75
CA ASN A 266 10.96 -10.58 20.20
C ASN A 266 12.38 -10.69 20.81
N ALA A 267 13.40 -10.90 19.98
CA ALA A 267 14.79 -10.96 20.39
C ALA A 267 15.72 -10.45 19.28
N GLY A 268 16.92 -10.04 19.68
CA GLY A 268 17.96 -9.53 18.81
C GLY A 268 19.09 -8.91 19.61
N THR A 269 20.18 -8.63 18.92
CA THR A 269 21.32 -7.87 19.43
C THR A 269 21.51 -6.65 18.55
N THR A 270 21.64 -5.47 19.13
CA THR A 270 21.92 -4.22 18.43
C THR A 270 23.06 -3.47 19.09
N TYR A 271 23.69 -2.54 18.37
CA TYR A 271 24.76 -1.70 18.86
C TYR A 271 24.31 -0.24 18.83
N ILE A 272 24.32 0.45 19.97
CA ILE A 272 23.99 1.88 20.06
C ILE A 272 25.08 2.55 20.86
N ASP A 273 25.70 3.61 20.32
CA ASP A 273 26.79 4.34 20.98
C ASP A 273 27.95 3.42 21.42
N GLY A 274 28.27 2.40 20.61
CA GLY A 274 29.30 1.39 20.89
C GLY A 274 28.90 0.34 21.94
N ILE A 275 27.67 0.39 22.46
CA ILE A 275 27.17 -0.54 23.48
C ILE A 275 26.31 -1.64 22.84
N GLU A 276 26.62 -2.90 23.13
CA GLU A 276 25.77 -4.03 22.78
C GLU A 276 24.52 -4.07 23.65
N ILE A 277 23.35 -4.15 23.02
CA ILE A 277 22.05 -4.22 23.66
C ILE A 277 21.30 -5.44 23.13
N GLN A 278 20.83 -6.30 24.05
CA GLN A 278 19.97 -7.43 23.72
C GLN A 278 18.53 -7.15 24.16
N ARG A 279 17.60 -7.12 23.19
CA ARG A 279 16.17 -6.86 23.44
C ARG A 279 15.28 -7.37 22.31
N GLY A 280 13.98 -7.39 22.56
CA GLY A 280 12.98 -7.57 21.52
C GLY A 280 12.70 -6.28 20.73
N THR A 281 11.97 -6.42 19.63
CA THR A 281 11.47 -5.26 18.88
C THR A 281 10.28 -4.63 19.61
N ASP A 282 10.27 -3.30 19.73
CA ASP A 282 9.17 -2.55 20.34
C ASP A 282 8.74 -1.34 19.51
N ASN A 283 7.46 -1.00 19.60
CA ASN A 283 6.83 0.18 19.02
C ASN A 283 7.00 0.37 17.48
N PRO A 284 6.85 -0.68 16.64
CA PRO A 284 7.03 -0.54 15.19
C PRO A 284 5.90 0.26 14.51
N THR A 285 6.28 1.14 13.58
CA THR A 285 5.37 1.94 12.74
C THR A 285 5.61 1.69 11.26
N ILE A 286 4.58 1.28 10.51
CA ILE A 286 4.67 0.96 9.08
C ILE A 286 3.62 1.79 8.34
N LEU A 287 4.05 2.60 7.37
CA LEU A 287 3.22 3.62 6.71
C LEU A 287 3.33 3.55 5.18
N ASN A 288 2.21 3.60 4.47
CA ASN A 288 2.17 3.88 3.03
C ASN A 288 3.04 2.95 2.16
N CYS A 289 3.25 1.70 2.61
CA CYS A 289 4.07 0.72 1.91
C CYS A 289 3.22 -0.15 0.98
N THR A 290 3.83 -0.67 -0.08
CA THR A 290 3.27 -1.77 -0.87
C THR A 290 4.14 -3.00 -0.73
N ILE A 291 3.55 -4.12 -0.32
CA ILE A 291 4.24 -5.42 -0.25
C ILE A 291 3.59 -6.36 -1.25
N LYS A 292 4.39 -6.94 -2.14
CA LYS A 292 3.92 -7.85 -3.17
C LYS A 292 4.66 -9.19 -3.11
N ASN A 293 3.94 -10.29 -3.31
CA ASN A 293 4.51 -11.61 -3.52
C ASN A 293 5.45 -12.08 -2.39
N ALA A 294 5.01 -11.97 -1.14
CA ALA A 294 5.79 -12.38 0.03
C ALA A 294 5.04 -13.44 0.86
N ARG A 295 5.78 -14.26 1.62
CA ARG A 295 5.18 -15.26 2.52
C ARG A 295 4.26 -14.63 3.55
N THR A 296 4.68 -13.47 4.06
CA THR A 296 3.89 -12.67 4.98
C THR A 296 4.00 -11.21 4.57
N GLY A 297 2.88 -10.49 4.46
CA GLY A 297 2.88 -9.06 4.17
C GLY A 297 3.48 -8.25 5.32
N VAL A 298 2.72 -8.09 6.41
CA VAL A 298 3.17 -7.41 7.63
C VAL A 298 2.92 -8.29 8.85
N THR A 299 3.98 -8.77 9.48
CA THR A 299 3.89 -9.67 10.65
C THR A 299 4.64 -9.12 11.86
N LEU A 300 3.90 -8.57 12.82
CA LEU A 300 4.41 -7.89 14.00
C LEU A 300 4.07 -8.59 15.32
N VAL A 301 3.53 -9.82 15.27
CA VAL A 301 3.08 -10.56 16.46
C VAL A 301 4.14 -10.67 17.57
N HIS A 302 5.43 -10.69 17.22
CA HIS A 302 6.52 -10.82 18.20
C HIS A 302 7.12 -9.47 18.65
N ALA A 303 6.63 -8.34 18.15
CA ALA A 303 6.94 -7.05 18.72
C ALA A 303 6.12 -6.78 20.00
N THR A 304 6.58 -5.85 20.82
CA THR A 304 5.85 -5.32 21.98
C THR A 304 5.53 -3.84 21.80
N GLY A 305 4.80 -3.24 22.74
CA GLY A 305 4.42 -1.82 22.68
C GLY A 305 3.35 -1.52 21.63
N THR A 306 3.35 -0.29 21.14
CA THR A 306 2.37 0.22 20.17
C THR A 306 2.76 -0.19 18.75
N LYS A 307 1.97 -1.06 18.13
CA LYS A 307 2.17 -1.49 16.74
C LYS A 307 1.18 -0.72 15.86
N HIS A 308 1.67 0.03 14.89
CA HIS A 308 0.84 0.87 14.01
C HIS A 308 1.13 0.56 12.54
N VAL A 309 0.08 0.25 11.78
CA VAL A 309 0.13 -0.02 10.34
C VAL A 309 -0.95 0.81 9.65
N GLU A 310 -0.56 1.67 8.71
CA GLU A 310 -1.49 2.59 8.06
C GLU A 310 -1.16 2.80 6.58
N GLY A 311 -2.19 2.83 5.72
CA GLY A 311 -2.02 3.11 4.29
C GLY A 311 -1.24 2.03 3.53
N VAL A 312 -1.10 0.83 4.11
CA VAL A 312 -0.31 -0.26 3.52
C VAL A 312 -1.19 -1.08 2.57
N THR A 313 -0.62 -1.48 1.43
CA THR A 313 -1.26 -2.38 0.45
C THR A 313 -0.49 -3.69 0.32
N LEU A 314 -1.18 -4.83 0.42
CA LEU A 314 -0.61 -6.17 0.24
C LEU A 314 -1.18 -6.84 -1.01
N ILE A 315 -0.31 -7.38 -1.86
CA ILE A 315 -0.70 -8.01 -3.13
C ILE A 315 -0.08 -9.40 -3.22
N GLY A 316 -0.89 -10.44 -3.47
CA GLY A 316 -0.40 -11.79 -3.70
C GLY A 316 0.48 -12.34 -2.57
N CYS A 317 0.13 -12.09 -1.30
CA CYS A 317 0.87 -12.64 -0.16
C CYS A 317 0.25 -13.96 0.33
N GLU A 318 1.06 -14.93 0.79
CA GLU A 318 0.51 -16.17 1.39
C GLU A 318 -0.16 -15.94 2.75
N GLN A 319 0.12 -14.79 3.36
CA GLN A 319 -0.49 -14.31 4.58
C GLN A 319 -0.38 -12.79 4.59
N GLY A 320 -1.50 -12.10 4.76
CA GLY A 320 -1.53 -10.63 4.78
C GLY A 320 -1.02 -10.05 6.11
N TYR A 321 -1.92 -9.39 6.86
CA TYR A 321 -1.61 -8.77 8.15
C TYR A 321 -1.65 -9.79 9.29
N SER A 322 -0.64 -9.76 10.15
CA SER A 322 -0.55 -10.61 11.36
C SER A 322 0.22 -9.88 12.49
N ILE A 323 -0.47 -8.97 13.20
CA ILE A 323 0.19 -8.07 14.15
C ILE A 323 0.01 -8.45 15.63
N GLY A 324 -0.90 -9.38 15.94
CA GLY A 324 -1.20 -9.88 17.29
C GLY A 324 -1.95 -8.87 18.19
N SER A 325 -1.49 -7.62 18.24
CA SER A 325 -2.09 -6.50 18.96
C SER A 325 -1.76 -5.18 18.24
N GLY A 326 -2.55 -4.13 18.45
CA GLY A 326 -2.27 -2.79 17.87
C GLY A 326 -3.26 -2.41 16.77
N THR A 327 -2.81 -1.60 15.82
CA THR A 327 -3.70 -0.95 14.84
C THR A 327 -3.28 -1.27 13.41
N VAL A 328 -4.25 -1.67 12.58
CA VAL A 328 -4.18 -1.74 11.11
C VAL A 328 -5.32 -0.89 10.58
N ILE A 329 -5.05 0.25 9.94
CA ILE A 329 -6.10 1.17 9.45
C ILE A 329 -5.80 1.65 8.04
N ASN A 330 -6.85 1.99 7.28
CA ASN A 330 -6.72 2.47 5.89
C ASN A 330 -5.85 1.54 5.04
N CYS A 331 -5.90 0.24 5.32
CA CYS A 331 -5.05 -0.77 4.71
C CYS A 331 -5.82 -1.54 3.64
N SER A 332 -5.12 -2.10 2.66
CA SER A 332 -5.74 -2.89 1.59
C SER A 332 -4.99 -4.19 1.34
N SER A 333 -5.70 -5.26 0.96
CA SER A 333 -5.07 -6.53 0.60
C SER A 333 -5.95 -7.36 -0.31
N ASP A 334 -5.37 -8.05 -1.29
CA ASP A 334 -6.05 -9.18 -1.94
C ASP A 334 -5.90 -10.47 -1.11
N ALA A 335 -6.74 -11.45 -1.42
CA ALA A 335 -6.70 -12.79 -0.82
C ALA A 335 -6.28 -13.88 -1.82
N GLN A 336 -5.52 -13.53 -2.85
CA GLN A 336 -5.26 -14.40 -4.01
C GLN A 336 -4.57 -15.71 -3.61
N TYR A 337 -3.56 -15.62 -2.72
CA TYR A 337 -2.71 -16.73 -2.31
C TYR A 337 -2.82 -17.08 -0.82
N GLY A 338 -3.49 -16.24 -0.04
CA GLY A 338 -3.70 -16.45 1.39
C GLY A 338 -4.61 -15.38 1.98
N PRO A 339 -4.94 -15.48 3.28
CA PRO A 339 -5.89 -14.57 3.91
C PRO A 339 -5.31 -13.15 4.05
N VAL A 340 -6.13 -12.13 3.84
CA VAL A 340 -5.80 -10.71 4.07
C VAL A 340 -5.42 -10.46 5.52
N LEU A 341 -6.05 -11.18 6.44
CA LEU A 341 -5.84 -11.08 7.89
C LEU A 341 -5.66 -12.48 8.47
N SER A 342 -4.60 -12.68 9.24
CA SER A 342 -4.41 -13.93 9.97
C SER A 342 -3.78 -13.68 11.33
N PHE A 343 -4.51 -14.07 12.38
CA PHE A 343 -3.95 -14.16 13.71
C PHE A 343 -3.04 -15.39 13.84
N ALA A 344 -2.09 -15.30 14.77
CA ALA A 344 -1.05 -16.30 14.94
C ALA A 344 -1.28 -17.17 16.17
N TYR A 345 -1.93 -16.64 17.21
CA TYR A 345 -2.11 -17.34 18.48
C TYR A 345 -3.46 -17.02 19.14
N SER A 346 -3.97 -17.96 19.95
CA SER A 346 -5.20 -17.78 20.73
C SER A 346 -5.09 -16.71 21.82
N ASN A 347 -3.88 -16.28 22.17
CA ASN A 347 -3.61 -15.23 23.14
C ASN A 347 -3.35 -13.85 22.50
N ASP A 348 -3.41 -13.75 21.17
CA ASP A 348 -3.45 -12.46 20.47
C ASP A 348 -4.68 -11.68 20.96
N LYS A 349 -4.54 -10.37 21.17
CA LYS A 349 -5.64 -9.56 21.73
C LYS A 349 -5.50 -8.07 21.46
N ASN A 350 -6.61 -7.35 21.59
CA ASN A 350 -6.66 -5.88 21.55
C ASN A 350 -6.07 -5.33 20.23
N THR A 351 -6.69 -5.75 19.12
CA THR A 351 -6.32 -5.28 17.78
C THR A 351 -7.47 -4.52 17.18
N ASN A 352 -7.21 -3.33 16.63
CA ASN A 352 -8.15 -2.55 15.86
C ASN A 352 -7.77 -2.65 14.38
N ILE A 353 -8.69 -3.15 13.54
CA ILE A 353 -8.43 -3.50 12.15
C ILE A 353 -9.49 -2.86 11.25
N ASP A 354 -9.04 -2.16 10.21
CA ASP A 354 -9.83 -1.70 9.07
C ASP A 354 -9.06 -2.02 7.77
N ILE A 355 -9.57 -3.00 7.03
CA ILE A 355 -8.97 -3.50 5.79
C ILE A 355 -10.01 -3.46 4.66
N ASN A 356 -9.61 -2.84 3.55
CA ASN A 356 -10.30 -2.94 2.27
C ASN A 356 -9.78 -4.17 1.50
N VAL A 357 -10.65 -5.16 1.30
CA VAL A 357 -10.35 -6.37 0.52
C VAL A 357 -10.39 -6.03 -0.97
N LEU A 358 -9.26 -6.24 -1.64
CA LEU A 358 -9.10 -5.98 -3.06
C LEU A 358 -9.47 -7.21 -3.89
N PRO A 359 -10.03 -7.03 -5.11
CA PRO A 359 -10.14 -8.12 -6.07
C PRO A 359 -8.76 -8.62 -6.49
N ALA A 360 -8.63 -9.93 -6.66
CA ALA A 360 -7.41 -10.54 -7.18
C ALA A 360 -7.27 -10.28 -8.69
N GLU A 361 -6.05 -10.03 -9.16
CA GLU A 361 -5.78 -9.84 -10.60
C GLU A 361 -5.73 -11.16 -11.40
N GLY A 362 -5.75 -12.31 -10.73
CA GLY A 362 -5.62 -13.61 -11.38
C GLY A 362 -6.21 -14.77 -10.58
N SER A 363 -5.85 -16.00 -10.97
CA SER A 363 -6.40 -17.22 -10.37
C SER A 363 -6.09 -17.33 -8.87
N TYR A 364 -7.05 -17.89 -8.15
CA TYR A 364 -6.93 -18.18 -6.72
C TYR A 364 -6.12 -19.46 -6.46
N TYR A 365 -5.09 -19.33 -5.63
CA TYR A 365 -4.31 -20.43 -5.03
C TYR A 365 -4.25 -20.29 -3.51
N ASN A 366 -5.29 -19.69 -2.93
CA ASN A 366 -5.46 -19.53 -1.50
C ASN A 366 -5.81 -20.88 -0.87
N GLY A 367 -4.78 -21.61 -0.48
CA GLY A 367 -4.91 -22.96 0.06
C GLY A 367 -5.58 -23.06 1.43
N SER A 368 -5.77 -21.95 2.16
CA SER A 368 -6.55 -21.97 3.41
C SER A 368 -8.06 -21.86 3.17
N GLY A 369 -8.48 -21.44 1.97
CA GLY A 369 -9.88 -21.21 1.64
C GLY A 369 -10.51 -20.08 2.47
N THR A 370 -9.70 -19.12 2.91
CA THR A 370 -10.14 -18.04 3.80
C THR A 370 -9.67 -16.67 3.33
N VAL A 371 -10.56 -15.67 3.43
CA VAL A 371 -10.19 -14.25 3.31
C VAL A 371 -9.60 -13.75 4.62
N ALA A 372 -10.11 -14.21 5.77
CA ALA A 372 -9.57 -13.90 7.08
C ALA A 372 -9.59 -15.13 8.00
N TYR A 373 -8.54 -15.30 8.81
CA TYR A 373 -8.44 -16.30 9.86
C TYR A 373 -8.27 -15.61 11.22
N ILE A 374 -9.36 -15.59 11.98
CA ILE A 374 -9.53 -14.80 13.19
C ILE A 374 -9.45 -15.72 14.40
N GLY A 375 -8.45 -15.49 15.24
CA GLY A 375 -8.28 -16.09 16.56
C GLY A 375 -7.91 -15.00 17.56
N GLY A 376 -7.81 -15.32 18.85
CA GLY A 376 -7.51 -14.35 19.88
C GLY A 376 -8.75 -13.76 20.55
N SER A 377 -8.64 -12.56 21.11
CA SER A 377 -9.75 -11.93 21.83
C SER A 377 -9.73 -10.41 21.87
N SER A 378 -10.90 -9.79 22.11
CA SER A 378 -11.00 -8.33 22.27
C SER A 378 -10.46 -7.57 21.06
N HIS A 379 -10.73 -8.09 19.87
CA HIS A 379 -10.44 -7.40 18.62
C HIS A 379 -11.66 -6.58 18.18
N ASN A 380 -11.40 -5.47 17.52
CA ASN A 380 -12.38 -4.75 16.69
C ASN A 380 -11.91 -4.86 15.24
N ILE A 381 -12.70 -5.49 14.40
CA ILE A 381 -12.33 -5.86 13.03
C ILE A 381 -13.39 -5.37 12.06
N THR A 382 -13.01 -4.52 11.13
CA THR A 382 -13.81 -4.11 9.98
C THR A 382 -13.16 -4.61 8.70
N LEU A 383 -13.91 -5.38 7.92
CA LEU A 383 -13.55 -5.77 6.56
C LEU A 383 -14.57 -5.15 5.60
N ARG A 384 -14.09 -4.51 4.54
CA ARG A 384 -14.92 -3.83 3.53
C ARG A 384 -14.36 -4.09 2.13
N GLY A 385 -15.12 -3.78 1.08
CA GLY A 385 -14.76 -4.14 -0.30
C GLY A 385 -15.18 -5.56 -0.63
N GLY A 386 -14.40 -6.27 -1.44
CA GLY A 386 -14.70 -7.66 -1.78
C GLY A 386 -14.15 -8.09 -3.14
N ASP A 387 -14.29 -9.38 -3.42
CA ASP A 387 -14.01 -9.97 -4.73
C ASP A 387 -15.14 -10.94 -5.10
N PRO A 388 -15.98 -10.61 -6.10
CA PRO A 388 -17.10 -11.48 -6.50
C PRO A 388 -16.64 -12.81 -7.12
N SER A 389 -15.36 -12.92 -7.53
CA SER A 389 -14.78 -14.15 -8.08
C SER A 389 -14.22 -15.08 -7.01
N ALA A 390 -14.10 -14.61 -5.77
CA ALA A 390 -13.51 -15.37 -4.69
C ALA A 390 -14.52 -16.31 -4.01
N ASN A 391 -14.20 -17.61 -4.00
CA ASN A 391 -14.93 -18.60 -3.22
C ASN A 391 -14.20 -18.85 -1.88
N LEU A 392 -14.17 -17.83 -1.03
CA LEU A 392 -13.48 -17.83 0.26
C LEU A 392 -14.44 -17.51 1.40
N ARG A 393 -14.02 -17.76 2.64
CA ARG A 393 -14.81 -17.42 3.85
C ARG A 393 -13.99 -16.67 4.89
N ILE A 394 -14.67 -15.99 5.80
CA ILE A 394 -14.09 -15.52 7.05
C ILE A 394 -14.21 -16.66 8.07
N GLN A 395 -13.08 -17.12 8.60
CA GLN A 395 -13.03 -18.19 9.61
C GLN A 395 -12.73 -17.57 10.98
N VAL A 396 -13.64 -17.75 11.94
CA VAL A 396 -13.49 -17.26 13.32
C VAL A 396 -13.38 -18.46 14.26
N GLY A 397 -12.18 -18.66 14.81
CA GLY A 397 -11.79 -19.86 15.55
C GLY A 397 -11.60 -21.09 14.64
N GLY A 398 -11.18 -22.21 15.21
CA GLY A 398 -11.05 -23.49 14.52
C GLY A 398 -9.74 -23.65 13.76
N GLU A 399 -9.76 -24.45 12.70
CA GLU A 399 -8.57 -24.85 11.92
C GLU A 399 -8.16 -23.79 10.87
N LYS A 400 -6.85 -23.50 10.79
CA LYS A 400 -6.25 -22.57 9.84
C LYS A 400 -6.23 -23.11 8.41
N ASN A 401 -6.09 -24.42 8.25
CA ASN A 401 -6.01 -25.12 6.95
C ASN A 401 -4.95 -24.59 5.98
N ASN A 402 -3.93 -23.87 6.45
CA ASN A 402 -2.83 -23.51 5.56
C ASN A 402 -1.89 -24.71 5.37
N VAL A 403 -1.18 -24.75 4.25
CA VAL A 403 -0.31 -25.88 3.90
C VAL A 403 0.58 -26.28 5.09
N ARG A 404 1.25 -25.32 5.73
CA ARG A 404 2.18 -25.52 6.86
C ARG A 404 1.61 -26.28 8.06
N LEU A 405 0.29 -26.23 8.29
CA LEU A 405 -0.35 -26.75 9.49
C LEU A 405 -1.44 -27.79 9.19
N LEU A 406 -1.46 -28.36 7.98
CA LEU A 406 -2.43 -29.40 7.60
C LEU A 406 -2.41 -30.57 8.59
N GLY A 407 -3.48 -30.72 9.37
CA GLY A 407 -3.63 -31.77 10.38
C GLY A 407 -2.65 -31.65 11.56
N VAL A 408 -2.00 -30.50 11.73
CA VAL A 408 -1.03 -30.27 12.80
C VAL A 408 -1.67 -29.44 13.91
N SER A 409 -1.78 -30.03 15.10
CA SER A 409 -2.11 -29.29 16.32
C SER A 409 -0.86 -28.64 16.92
N SER A 410 -0.92 -27.33 17.17
CA SER A 410 0.15 -26.52 17.76
C SER A 410 -0.44 -25.29 18.45
N SER A 411 0.41 -24.45 19.04
CA SER A 411 -0.04 -23.15 19.58
C SER A 411 -0.58 -22.18 18.52
N GLN A 412 -0.37 -22.48 17.23
CA GLN A 412 -0.81 -21.66 16.10
C GLN A 412 -2.03 -22.22 15.37
N ASN A 413 -2.50 -23.43 15.75
CA ASN A 413 -3.58 -24.13 15.08
C ASN A 413 -4.08 -25.34 15.91
N PRO A 414 -5.40 -25.55 16.11
CA PRO A 414 -6.48 -24.58 15.86
C PRO A 414 -6.43 -23.40 16.83
N LEU A 415 -7.09 -22.29 16.48
CA LEU A 415 -7.18 -21.11 17.35
C LEU A 415 -8.57 -21.01 17.99
N THR A 416 -8.61 -20.49 19.22
CA THR A 416 -9.85 -20.02 19.84
C THR A 416 -10.06 -18.54 19.50
N ALA A 417 -11.30 -18.12 19.34
CA ALA A 417 -11.67 -16.72 19.15
C ALA A 417 -12.73 -16.32 20.18
N SER A 418 -12.55 -15.19 20.88
CA SER A 418 -13.57 -14.77 21.84
C SER A 418 -13.67 -13.27 22.10
N ASN A 419 -14.86 -12.81 22.51
CA ASN A 419 -15.07 -11.43 22.97
C ASN A 419 -14.60 -10.39 21.95
N LEU A 420 -14.99 -10.52 20.69
CA LEU A 420 -14.56 -9.63 19.62
C LEU A 420 -15.76 -9.00 18.89
N GLU A 421 -15.52 -7.84 18.31
CA GLU A 421 -16.44 -7.11 17.45
C GLU A 421 -15.97 -7.26 15.99
N LEU A 422 -16.83 -7.78 15.14
CA LEU A 422 -16.57 -8.08 13.73
C LEU A 422 -17.65 -7.42 12.86
N HIS A 423 -17.23 -6.45 12.07
CA HIS A 423 -18.02 -5.80 11.03
C HIS A 423 -17.55 -6.33 9.67
N ASN A 424 -18.24 -7.34 9.16
CA ASN A 424 -18.03 -7.86 7.82
C ASN A 424 -18.93 -7.13 6.83
N LEU A 425 -18.43 -6.02 6.30
CA LEU A 425 -19.09 -5.21 5.27
C LEU A 425 -18.76 -5.72 3.86
N THR A 426 -18.45 -7.01 3.73
CA THR A 426 -18.22 -7.71 2.46
C THR A 426 -19.22 -8.85 2.32
N ASP A 427 -19.38 -9.36 1.11
CA ASP A 427 -20.28 -10.50 0.85
C ASP A 427 -19.68 -11.86 1.23
N PHE A 428 -18.45 -11.89 1.76
CA PHE A 428 -17.80 -13.14 2.16
C PHE A 428 -18.56 -13.82 3.30
N PRO A 429 -18.90 -15.11 3.19
CA PRO A 429 -19.57 -15.83 4.27
C PRO A 429 -18.67 -15.92 5.51
N ILE A 430 -19.28 -15.86 6.70
CA ILE A 430 -18.62 -16.05 7.98
C ILE A 430 -18.92 -17.47 8.49
N THR A 431 -17.87 -18.15 8.95
CA THR A 431 -17.98 -19.36 9.78
C THR A 431 -17.48 -19.04 11.18
N LEU A 432 -18.39 -19.06 12.14
CA LEU A 432 -18.08 -19.04 13.57
C LEU A 432 -17.95 -20.49 14.02
N ASP A 433 -16.71 -20.91 14.29
CA ASP A 433 -16.40 -22.28 14.70
C ASP A 433 -16.91 -22.58 16.13
N ALA A 434 -17.00 -23.85 16.51
CA ALA A 434 -17.29 -24.25 17.89
C ALA A 434 -16.26 -23.69 18.91
N MET A 435 -15.05 -23.35 18.45
CA MET A 435 -14.01 -22.67 19.24
C MET A 435 -14.18 -21.14 19.30
N SER A 436 -15.31 -20.60 18.82
CA SER A 436 -15.66 -19.18 18.90
C SER A 436 -16.70 -18.91 20.00
N SER A 437 -16.57 -17.75 20.68
CA SER A 437 -17.58 -17.32 21.65
C SER A 437 -17.66 -15.81 21.83
N ASN A 438 -18.83 -15.28 22.18
CA ASN A 438 -19.03 -13.84 22.42
C ASN A 438 -18.55 -12.97 21.25
N VAL A 439 -18.80 -13.40 20.00
CA VAL A 439 -18.55 -12.60 18.79
C VAL A 439 -19.77 -11.72 18.52
N THR A 440 -19.58 -10.42 18.35
CA THR A 440 -20.64 -9.43 18.10
C THR A 440 -20.33 -8.59 16.87
N GLY A 441 -21.29 -7.81 16.37
CA GLY A 441 -21.13 -6.95 15.19
C GLY A 441 -22.16 -7.28 14.10
N ASP A 442 -21.76 -7.18 12.84
CA ASP A 442 -22.63 -7.35 11.68
C ASP A 442 -21.93 -8.01 10.48
N SER A 443 -22.73 -8.58 9.58
CA SER A 443 -22.22 -9.23 8.37
C SER A 443 -23.17 -9.07 7.18
N CYS A 444 -22.64 -8.65 6.04
CA CYS A 444 -23.33 -8.69 4.75
C CYS A 444 -23.28 -10.10 4.12
N GLY A 445 -22.21 -10.85 4.38
CA GLY A 445 -22.12 -12.25 4.00
C GLY A 445 -22.94 -13.18 4.90
N VAL A 446 -23.29 -14.36 4.38
CA VAL A 446 -24.03 -15.40 5.11
C VAL A 446 -23.24 -15.85 6.35
N VAL A 447 -23.92 -15.90 7.51
CA VAL A 447 -23.32 -16.34 8.78
C VAL A 447 -23.70 -17.80 9.08
N THR A 448 -22.70 -18.64 9.29
CA THR A 448 -22.85 -19.98 9.87
C THR A 448 -22.27 -19.99 11.26
N ASP A 449 -23.12 -20.16 12.28
CA ASP A 449 -22.72 -20.11 13.69
C ASP A 449 -22.79 -21.46 14.38
N ASN A 450 -21.62 -21.97 14.79
CA ASN A 450 -21.47 -23.18 15.61
C ASN A 450 -20.89 -22.88 16.99
N GLY A 451 -20.64 -21.61 17.30
CA GLY A 451 -20.01 -21.18 18.54
C GLY A 451 -21.00 -21.00 19.68
N THR A 452 -20.58 -20.26 20.70
CA THR A 452 -21.39 -20.01 21.91
C THR A 452 -21.55 -18.52 22.18
N ASN A 453 -22.79 -18.07 22.39
CA ASN A 453 -23.11 -16.66 22.69
C ASN A 453 -22.62 -15.66 21.63
N ASN A 454 -22.56 -16.07 20.36
CA ASN A 454 -22.31 -15.14 19.28
C ASN A 454 -23.62 -14.43 18.89
N ASN A 455 -23.50 -13.18 18.46
CA ASN A 455 -24.62 -12.33 18.07
C ASN A 455 -24.16 -11.37 16.96
N LEU A 456 -24.07 -11.89 15.73
CA LEU A 456 -23.86 -11.07 14.54
C LEU A 456 -25.21 -10.71 13.93
N GLY A 457 -25.46 -9.41 13.79
CA GLY A 457 -26.59 -8.91 13.01
C GLY A 457 -26.36 -9.11 11.51
N ALA A 458 -27.43 -9.02 10.73
CA ALA A 458 -27.26 -8.67 9.32
C ALA A 458 -26.64 -7.27 9.26
N CYS A 459 -25.75 -7.04 8.30
CA CYS A 459 -25.36 -5.66 8.03
C CYS A 459 -26.62 -4.89 7.62
N ASP A 460 -26.84 -3.73 8.21
CA ASP A 460 -27.75 -2.77 7.62
C ASP A 460 -27.09 -2.38 6.29
N ASP A 461 -27.57 -2.98 5.19
CA ASP A 461 -27.11 -2.76 3.82
C ASP A 461 -27.49 -1.35 3.31
N THR A 462 -27.38 -0.36 4.18
CA THR A 462 -27.46 1.04 3.84
C THR A 462 -26.32 1.74 4.54
N ALA A 463 -25.23 1.98 3.82
CA ALA A 463 -24.74 3.36 3.85
C ALA A 463 -25.99 4.24 3.65
N PRO A 464 -26.34 5.16 4.56
CA PRO A 464 -27.61 5.87 4.47
C PRO A 464 -27.69 6.50 3.08
N PHE A 465 -28.61 6.02 2.24
CA PHE A 465 -28.75 6.54 0.89
C PHE A 465 -29.52 7.85 0.96
N PRO A 466 -29.01 8.93 0.35
CA PRO A 466 -27.72 9.03 -0.32
C PRO A 466 -26.52 9.28 0.62
N ASP A 467 -25.34 8.76 0.24
CA ASP A 467 -24.05 9.18 0.80
C ASP A 467 -23.78 10.64 0.40
N THR A 468 -23.80 11.53 1.39
CA THR A 468 -23.65 12.97 1.18
C THR A 468 -22.25 13.39 0.74
N ASN A 469 -21.27 12.50 0.82
CA ASN A 469 -19.91 12.74 0.32
C ASN A 469 -19.72 12.27 -1.13
N ALA A 470 -20.65 11.47 -1.66
CA ALA A 470 -20.61 10.97 -3.01
C ALA A 470 -21.23 11.97 -4.01
N THR A 471 -20.85 11.81 -5.28
CA THR A 471 -21.51 12.48 -6.41
C THR A 471 -22.16 11.40 -7.27
N TYR A 472 -23.35 11.67 -7.79
CA TYR A 472 -24.20 10.65 -8.41
C TYR A 472 -24.58 10.98 -9.85
N PHE A 473 -24.75 9.93 -10.66
CA PHE A 473 -25.63 9.96 -11.83
C PHE A 473 -27.02 9.49 -11.42
N ILE A 474 -28.06 10.17 -11.92
CA ILE A 474 -29.47 9.81 -11.66
C ILE A 474 -30.08 9.33 -12.98
N ASN A 475 -30.23 8.02 -13.15
CA ASN A 475 -30.71 7.42 -14.40
C ASN A 475 -32.22 7.16 -14.35
N ASN A 476 -32.90 7.27 -15.48
CA ASN A 476 -34.27 6.82 -15.69
C ASN A 476 -34.25 5.60 -16.63
N PRO A 477 -34.38 4.37 -16.10
CA PRO A 477 -34.23 3.15 -16.89
C PRO A 477 -35.26 3.02 -18.02
N ARG A 478 -36.43 3.65 -17.90
CA ARG A 478 -37.49 3.58 -18.92
C ARG A 478 -37.08 4.25 -20.24
N TRP A 479 -36.27 5.30 -20.16
CA TRP A 479 -35.85 6.09 -21.31
C TRP A 479 -34.39 5.91 -21.68
N THR A 480 -33.63 5.10 -20.93
CA THR A 480 -32.18 4.92 -21.15
C THR A 480 -31.49 6.29 -21.19
N ALA A 481 -31.88 7.13 -20.23
CA ALA A 481 -31.51 8.54 -20.14
C ALA A 481 -31.27 8.89 -18.67
N ARG A 482 -30.58 10.01 -18.40
CA ARG A 482 -30.27 10.47 -17.04
C ARG A 482 -30.60 11.95 -16.85
N LEU A 483 -30.88 12.34 -15.61
CA LEU A 483 -31.14 13.74 -15.30
C LEU A 483 -29.89 14.58 -15.58
N GLY A 484 -30.10 15.77 -16.14
CA GLY A 484 -29.07 16.77 -16.21
C GLY A 484 -29.59 18.20 -16.22
N ALA A 485 -28.67 19.14 -16.04
CA ALA A 485 -28.92 20.57 -16.15
C ALA A 485 -27.71 21.25 -16.80
N ASN A 486 -27.97 22.24 -17.63
CA ASN A 486 -26.95 22.98 -18.39
C ASN A 486 -26.80 24.44 -17.92
N GLY A 487 -27.29 24.75 -16.71
CA GLY A 487 -27.34 26.11 -16.16
C GLY A 487 -28.51 26.97 -16.63
N GLY A 488 -29.41 26.44 -17.46
CA GLY A 488 -30.71 27.05 -17.79
C GLY A 488 -31.74 26.95 -16.65
N ASN A 489 -32.98 27.38 -16.93
CA ASN A 489 -34.08 27.31 -15.95
C ASN A 489 -34.74 25.93 -15.86
N GLU A 490 -34.39 24.98 -16.72
CA GLU A 490 -35.11 23.72 -16.91
C GLU A 490 -34.24 22.52 -16.54
N LEU A 491 -34.89 21.50 -15.99
CA LEU A 491 -34.31 20.18 -15.77
C LEU A 491 -34.50 19.33 -17.03
N LEU A 492 -33.44 18.64 -17.46
CA LEU A 492 -33.37 17.94 -18.74
C LEU A 492 -33.16 16.44 -18.54
N MET A 493 -33.47 15.68 -19.60
CA MET A 493 -33.02 14.29 -19.75
C MET A 493 -31.89 14.26 -20.78
N LEU A 494 -30.70 13.81 -20.36
CA LEU A 494 -29.52 13.61 -21.18
C LEU A 494 -29.38 12.12 -21.52
N GLY A 495 -28.59 11.77 -22.54
CA GLY A 495 -28.30 10.37 -22.84
C GLY A 495 -27.66 9.66 -21.64
N GLU A 496 -28.00 8.40 -21.38
CA GLU A 496 -27.47 7.65 -20.23
C GLU A 496 -25.94 7.48 -20.26
N THR A 497 -25.28 7.70 -21.39
CA THR A 497 -23.81 7.69 -21.51
C THR A 497 -23.16 9.03 -21.15
N GLU A 498 -23.93 10.08 -20.85
CA GLU A 498 -23.42 11.41 -20.55
C GLU A 498 -22.75 11.46 -19.17
N THR A 499 -21.47 11.81 -19.11
CA THR A 499 -20.67 11.79 -17.87
C THR A 499 -20.17 13.17 -17.44
N SER A 500 -20.45 14.22 -18.22
CA SER A 500 -20.06 15.60 -17.87
C SER A 500 -20.69 16.07 -16.57
N THR A 501 -20.17 17.18 -16.04
CA THR A 501 -20.67 17.81 -14.81
C THR A 501 -22.15 18.17 -14.88
N ASN A 502 -22.70 18.38 -16.09
CA ASN A 502 -24.12 18.64 -16.32
C ASN A 502 -25.03 17.44 -15.99
N ALA A 503 -24.49 16.23 -15.91
CA ALA A 503 -25.21 15.01 -15.53
C ALA A 503 -24.92 14.55 -14.09
N GLN A 504 -24.05 15.27 -13.37
CA GLN A 504 -23.59 14.90 -12.03
C GLN A 504 -24.35 15.66 -10.95
N TRP A 505 -24.70 14.97 -9.87
CA TRP A 505 -25.57 15.50 -8.82
C TRP A 505 -24.99 15.28 -7.43
N LYS A 506 -25.13 16.29 -6.57
CA LYS A 506 -24.79 16.23 -5.14
C LYS A 506 -26.04 16.35 -4.30
N PHE A 507 -26.03 15.64 -3.17
CA PHE A 507 -27.12 15.62 -2.20
C PHE A 507 -26.68 16.27 -0.89
N THR A 508 -27.31 17.39 -0.55
CA THR A 508 -27.01 18.14 0.69
C THR A 508 -28.18 17.97 1.67
N PRO A 509 -27.97 17.45 2.90
CA PRO A 509 -29.04 17.35 3.89
C PRO A 509 -29.72 18.69 4.19
N VAL A 510 -31.04 18.68 4.35
CA VAL A 510 -31.79 19.87 4.78
C VAL A 510 -31.66 20.02 6.29
N PRO A 511 -31.12 21.14 6.81
CA PRO A 511 -30.96 21.34 8.25
C PRO A 511 -32.31 21.24 8.99
N GLY A 512 -32.38 20.37 10.00
CA GLY A 512 -33.58 20.20 10.84
C GLY A 512 -34.69 19.35 10.22
N GLU A 513 -34.51 18.79 9.02
CA GLU A 513 -35.51 17.95 8.34
C GLU A 513 -34.90 16.61 7.90
N THR A 514 -34.90 15.63 8.81
CA THR A 514 -34.36 14.28 8.55
C THR A 514 -35.01 13.63 7.33
N GLY A 515 -34.20 13.06 6.44
CA GLY A 515 -34.64 12.37 5.23
C GLY A 515 -34.93 13.28 4.03
N TYR A 516 -34.75 14.60 4.16
CA TYR A 516 -34.84 15.55 3.06
C TYR A 516 -33.47 16.09 2.66
N TYR A 517 -33.29 16.28 1.36
CA TYR A 517 -32.06 16.72 0.72
C TYR A 517 -32.35 17.80 -0.33
N PHE A 518 -31.40 18.72 -0.48
CA PHE A 518 -31.26 19.52 -1.68
C PHE A 518 -30.52 18.71 -2.74
N ILE A 519 -31.01 18.77 -3.98
CA ILE A 519 -30.41 18.10 -5.14
C ILE A 519 -29.82 19.17 -6.05
N ASP A 520 -28.49 19.23 -6.08
CA ASP A 520 -27.73 20.27 -6.81
C ASP A 520 -26.90 19.64 -7.94
N CYS A 521 -27.07 20.11 -9.16
CA CYS A 521 -26.26 19.70 -10.31
C CYS A 521 -24.87 20.34 -10.23
N VAL A 522 -23.81 19.54 -10.40
CA VAL A 522 -22.42 20.01 -10.38
C VAL A 522 -22.16 21.02 -11.51
N GLY A 523 -22.70 20.76 -12.71
CA GLY A 523 -22.60 21.63 -13.90
C GLY A 523 -23.69 22.71 -13.99
N GLY A 524 -24.60 22.81 -13.01
CA GLY A 524 -25.78 23.69 -13.08
C GLY A 524 -25.51 25.19 -12.94
N GLY A 525 -24.26 25.61 -12.83
CA GLY A 525 -23.87 27.04 -12.81
C GLY A 525 -24.54 27.83 -11.68
N ALA A 526 -25.14 28.98 -12.03
CA ALA A 526 -25.81 29.87 -11.07
C ALA A 526 -27.15 29.33 -10.54
N LYS A 527 -27.71 28.29 -11.18
CA LYS A 527 -28.99 27.67 -10.81
C LYS A 527 -28.86 26.14 -10.74
N PRO A 528 -28.12 25.60 -9.78
CA PRO A 528 -27.85 24.17 -9.71
C PRO A 528 -28.99 23.35 -9.10
N ARG A 529 -29.94 23.98 -8.39
CA ARG A 529 -30.89 23.28 -7.52
C ARG A 529 -32.18 22.90 -8.22
N ILE A 530 -32.62 21.65 -8.10
CA ILE A 530 -33.95 21.25 -8.56
C ILE A 530 -35.03 21.76 -7.61
N SER A 531 -36.09 22.36 -8.15
CA SER A 531 -37.33 22.66 -7.42
C SER A 531 -38.56 22.37 -8.28
N ALA A 532 -39.70 22.10 -7.65
CA ALA A 532 -40.97 21.94 -8.35
C ALA A 532 -42.16 22.40 -7.49
N ASP A 533 -42.92 23.36 -8.01
CA ASP A 533 -44.04 23.92 -7.28
C ASP A 533 -45.32 23.10 -7.50
N ALA A 534 -46.45 23.53 -6.91
CA ALA A 534 -47.72 22.85 -7.10
C ALA A 534 -48.21 22.81 -8.56
N GLY A 535 -47.67 23.68 -9.43
CA GLY A 535 -47.97 23.79 -10.86
C GLY A 535 -47.03 22.97 -11.75
N THR A 536 -47.00 21.65 -11.57
CA THR A 536 -46.51 20.60 -12.50
C THR A 536 -45.12 20.69 -13.17
N VAL A 537 -44.37 21.78 -13.04
CA VAL A 537 -43.10 22.01 -13.75
C VAL A 537 -41.92 21.90 -12.81
N SER A 538 -40.84 21.24 -13.26
CA SER A 538 -39.55 21.25 -12.58
C SER A 538 -38.69 22.41 -13.10
N ILE A 539 -38.14 23.21 -12.20
CA ILE A 539 -37.32 24.38 -12.52
C ILE A 539 -36.04 24.39 -11.69
N MET A 540 -34.98 24.90 -12.31
CA MET A 540 -33.67 25.05 -11.70
C MET A 540 -33.55 26.40 -10.97
N GLN A 541 -33.07 26.38 -9.73
CA GLN A 541 -32.98 27.53 -8.83
C GLN A 541 -31.54 27.72 -8.29
N PRO A 542 -31.20 28.93 -7.79
CA PRO A 542 -29.95 29.14 -7.06
C PRO A 542 -29.83 28.22 -5.85
N SER A 543 -28.60 27.84 -5.47
CA SER A 543 -28.33 27.00 -4.28
C SER A 543 -28.73 27.67 -2.95
N THR A 544 -29.04 28.96 -2.96
CA THR A 544 -29.61 29.68 -1.81
C THR A 544 -31.12 29.48 -1.65
N TYR A 545 -31.80 28.84 -2.60
CA TYR A 545 -33.24 28.60 -2.56
C TYR A 545 -33.57 27.39 -1.68
N THR A 546 -34.41 27.58 -0.66
CA THR A 546 -34.61 26.59 0.42
C THR A 546 -36.08 26.28 0.73
N ASP A 547 -37.01 26.66 -0.15
CA ASP A 547 -38.44 26.42 0.06
C ASP A 547 -38.79 24.93 -0.06
N ASP A 548 -39.97 24.54 0.42
CA ASP A 548 -40.45 23.14 0.41
C ASP A 548 -40.51 22.53 -1.01
N SER A 549 -40.61 23.35 -2.06
CA SER A 549 -40.54 22.89 -3.45
C SER A 549 -39.15 22.36 -3.86
N ALA A 550 -38.09 22.71 -3.13
CA ALA A 550 -36.70 22.31 -3.39
C ALA A 550 -36.16 21.25 -2.42
N LYS A 551 -36.98 20.78 -1.48
CA LYS A 551 -36.61 19.74 -0.50
C LYS A 551 -37.12 18.39 -0.98
N TRP A 552 -36.20 17.47 -1.30
CA TRP A 552 -36.50 16.19 -1.91
C TRP A 552 -36.18 15.02 -0.97
N ARG A 553 -37.00 13.98 -1.02
CA ARG A 553 -36.76 12.68 -0.40
C ARG A 553 -36.69 11.60 -1.47
N PHE A 554 -36.02 10.51 -1.13
CA PHE A 554 -35.87 9.35 -2.00
C PHE A 554 -36.70 8.19 -1.42
N ASP A 555 -37.85 7.90 -2.02
CA ASP A 555 -38.69 6.80 -1.59
C ASP A 555 -38.31 5.54 -2.38
N VAL A 556 -37.85 4.47 -1.72
CA VAL A 556 -37.55 3.19 -2.40
C VAL A 556 -38.81 2.66 -3.07
N TYR A 557 -38.72 2.30 -4.35
CA TYR A 557 -39.78 1.62 -5.11
C TYR A 557 -39.56 0.11 -5.15
N ASP A 558 -38.37 -0.33 -5.57
CA ASP A 558 -37.98 -1.75 -5.69
C ASP A 558 -36.45 -1.84 -5.75
N SER A 559 -35.82 -2.63 -4.87
CA SER A 559 -34.36 -2.83 -4.76
C SER A 559 -33.54 -1.54 -4.94
N ASP A 560 -33.12 -1.23 -6.17
CA ASP A 560 -32.23 -0.13 -6.59
C ASP A 560 -32.96 1.06 -7.28
N LEU A 561 -34.29 0.99 -7.41
CA LEU A 561 -35.14 2.02 -8.01
C LEU A 561 -35.85 2.86 -6.95
N PHE A 562 -35.85 4.16 -7.17
CA PHE A 562 -36.40 5.16 -6.26
C PHE A 562 -37.38 6.09 -6.95
N HIS A 563 -38.31 6.60 -6.16
CA HIS A 563 -39.06 7.80 -6.46
C HIS A 563 -38.36 9.02 -5.86
N ILE A 564 -38.22 10.08 -6.63
CA ILE A 564 -37.71 11.37 -6.15
C ILE A 564 -38.90 12.28 -5.91
N THR A 565 -39.26 12.50 -4.63
CA THR A 565 -40.49 13.21 -4.24
C THR A 565 -40.15 14.43 -3.40
N ASN A 566 -40.67 15.60 -3.72
CA ASN A 566 -40.47 16.78 -2.90
C ASN A 566 -41.45 16.87 -1.73
N LYS A 567 -41.20 17.81 -0.82
CA LYS A 567 -42.01 18.01 0.38
C LYS A 567 -43.44 18.47 0.09
N ASN A 568 -43.68 19.08 -1.08
CA ASN A 568 -45.01 19.38 -1.61
C ASN A 568 -45.73 18.14 -2.21
N ASN A 569 -45.19 16.94 -2.01
CA ASN A 569 -45.70 15.67 -2.56
C ASN A 569 -45.82 15.66 -4.08
N ARG A 570 -44.84 16.27 -4.76
CA ARG A 570 -44.65 16.18 -6.21
C ARG A 570 -43.47 15.28 -6.52
N ARG A 571 -43.67 14.35 -7.44
CA ARG A 571 -42.71 13.31 -7.82
C ARG A 571 -42.14 13.60 -9.20
N LEU A 572 -40.82 13.51 -9.36
CA LEU A 572 -40.17 13.66 -10.67
C LEU A 572 -40.65 12.58 -11.65
N ARG A 573 -40.81 12.98 -12.91
CA ARG A 573 -41.12 12.09 -14.02
C ARG A 573 -40.28 12.48 -15.23
N GLY A 574 -39.53 11.53 -15.77
CA GLY A 574 -38.73 11.72 -16.98
C GLY A 574 -39.51 11.41 -18.26
N PHE A 575 -39.16 12.11 -19.34
CA PHE A 575 -39.50 11.84 -20.74
C PHE A 575 -38.23 11.65 -21.57
N ASP A 576 -38.30 11.58 -22.90
CA ASP A 576 -37.09 11.38 -23.72
C ASP A 576 -36.09 12.57 -23.63
N THR A 577 -36.58 13.79 -23.40
CA THR A 577 -35.79 15.03 -23.46
C THR A 577 -36.03 15.99 -22.30
N TYR A 578 -37.12 15.86 -21.56
CA TYR A 578 -37.50 16.78 -20.47
C TYR A 578 -37.95 16.04 -19.20
N VAL A 579 -38.00 16.78 -18.09
CA VAL A 579 -38.49 16.30 -16.79
C VAL A 579 -39.63 17.17 -16.27
N ASP A 580 -40.69 16.56 -15.75
CA ASP A 580 -41.78 17.25 -15.08
C ASP A 580 -42.11 16.62 -13.72
N VAL A 581 -43.22 17.03 -13.09
CA VAL A 581 -43.70 16.40 -11.86
C VAL A 581 -45.15 15.94 -11.90
N VAL A 582 -45.42 14.86 -11.18
CA VAL A 582 -46.74 14.25 -10.99
C VAL A 582 -47.10 14.13 -9.50
N THR A 583 -48.35 13.78 -9.21
CA THR A 583 -48.77 13.42 -7.84
C THR A 583 -48.18 12.07 -7.42
N THR A 584 -48.00 11.87 -6.10
CA THR A 584 -47.48 10.61 -5.52
C THR A 584 -48.29 9.35 -5.82
N GLY A 585 -49.55 9.48 -6.26
CA GLY A 585 -50.36 8.35 -6.74
C GLY A 585 -49.92 7.76 -8.09
N SER A 586 -49.03 8.42 -8.83
CA SER A 586 -48.46 7.89 -10.07
C SER A 586 -47.24 7.00 -9.78
N SER A 587 -47.24 5.79 -10.33
CA SER A 587 -46.21 4.76 -10.11
C SER A 587 -45.69 4.13 -11.41
N GLY A 588 -45.93 4.78 -12.56
CA GLY A 588 -45.44 4.29 -13.85
C GLY A 588 -43.91 4.23 -13.92
N SER A 589 -43.36 3.45 -14.84
CA SER A 589 -41.90 3.29 -14.97
C SER A 589 -41.15 4.60 -15.24
N TYR A 590 -41.83 5.61 -15.79
CA TYR A 590 -41.31 6.96 -16.02
C TYR A 590 -41.03 7.78 -14.73
N THR A 591 -41.56 7.38 -13.57
CA THR A 591 -41.29 8.07 -12.28
C THR A 591 -40.16 7.43 -11.48
N ARG A 592 -39.49 6.39 -12.01
CA ARG A 592 -38.52 5.56 -11.29
C ARG A 592 -37.11 5.90 -11.74
N PHE A 593 -36.21 6.08 -10.78
CA PHE A 593 -34.83 6.46 -11.03
C PHE A 593 -33.87 5.55 -10.28
N SER A 594 -32.73 5.23 -10.89
CA SER A 594 -31.61 4.56 -10.21
C SER A 594 -30.46 5.55 -10.02
N PHE A 595 -29.59 5.25 -9.04
CA PHE A 595 -28.44 6.09 -8.73
C PHE A 595 -27.16 5.31 -8.94
N THR A 596 -26.20 5.93 -9.61
CA THR A 596 -24.84 5.39 -9.73
C THR A 596 -23.90 6.34 -9.01
N SER A 597 -23.37 5.92 -7.86
CA SER A 597 -22.36 6.69 -7.14
C SER A 597 -21.05 6.67 -7.90
N MET A 598 -20.44 7.84 -8.08
CA MET A 598 -19.04 7.93 -8.44
C MET A 598 -18.23 7.65 -7.18
N THR A 599 -17.71 6.44 -7.03
CA THR A 599 -16.61 6.22 -6.10
C THR A 599 -15.44 7.05 -6.59
N LEU A 600 -14.72 7.72 -5.68
CA LEU A 600 -13.43 8.33 -6.01
C LEU A 600 -12.43 7.20 -6.34
N SER A 601 -12.57 6.62 -7.53
CA SER A 601 -11.46 5.99 -8.22
C SER A 601 -10.50 7.12 -8.57
N THR A 602 -9.20 6.95 -8.30
CA THR A 602 -8.23 7.71 -9.10
C THR A 602 -8.54 7.37 -10.56
N ASN A 603 -8.69 8.39 -11.41
CA ASN A 603 -9.13 8.28 -12.80
C ASN A 603 -8.10 7.55 -13.71
N ASP A 604 -7.32 6.62 -13.17
CA ASP A 604 -6.20 5.97 -13.86
C ASP A 604 -6.67 4.91 -14.87
N ASN A 605 -7.84 4.29 -14.66
CA ASN A 605 -8.31 3.19 -15.50
C ASN A 605 -9.09 3.63 -16.76
N ILE A 606 -9.63 4.86 -16.82
CA ILE A 606 -10.40 5.32 -18.01
C ILE A 606 -9.49 5.93 -19.09
N PHE A 607 -8.27 6.37 -18.74
CA PHE A 607 -7.35 7.04 -19.68
C PHE A 607 -6.21 6.16 -20.21
N LYS A 608 -5.90 5.03 -19.57
CA LYS A 608 -4.84 4.11 -20.00
C LYS A 608 -5.03 3.60 -21.44
N ASP A 609 -6.29 3.49 -21.89
CA ASP A 609 -6.61 3.03 -23.24
C ASP A 609 -6.66 4.15 -24.30
N ASN A 610 -6.68 5.43 -23.89
CA ASN A 610 -6.89 6.59 -24.77
C ASN A 610 -5.70 7.56 -24.86
N VAL A 611 -4.71 7.43 -23.99
CA VAL A 611 -3.48 8.23 -23.99
C VAL A 611 -2.28 7.29 -24.12
N SER A 612 -1.38 7.56 -25.07
CA SER A 612 -0.12 6.84 -25.21
C SER A 612 1.04 7.81 -25.06
N ILE A 613 1.91 7.54 -24.07
CA ILE A 613 3.11 8.33 -23.81
C ILE A 613 4.32 7.41 -23.97
N PHE A 614 5.20 7.71 -24.93
CA PHE A 614 6.34 6.85 -25.24
C PHE A 614 7.51 7.58 -25.94
N PRO A 615 8.74 7.07 -25.81
CA PRO A 615 9.13 5.98 -24.91
C PRO A 615 9.13 6.46 -23.46
N VAL A 616 8.81 5.54 -22.54
CA VAL A 616 9.01 5.75 -21.10
C VAL A 616 9.74 4.49 -20.60
N PRO A 617 11.03 4.59 -20.20
CA PRO A 617 11.87 5.79 -20.10
C PRO A 617 12.20 6.49 -21.44
N THR A 618 12.57 7.77 -21.39
CA THR A 618 13.03 8.57 -22.56
C THR A 618 14.41 9.18 -22.31
N SER A 619 15.18 9.47 -23.36
CA SER A 619 16.41 10.28 -23.27
C SER A 619 16.08 11.76 -23.40
N ASP A 620 15.53 12.19 -24.54
CA ASP A 620 15.31 13.60 -24.85
C ASP A 620 13.99 13.90 -25.56
N ILE A 621 13.28 12.88 -26.05
CA ILE A 621 12.08 13.04 -26.87
C ILE A 621 10.94 12.21 -26.29
N LEU A 622 9.83 12.88 -25.97
CA LEU A 622 8.63 12.24 -25.47
C LEU A 622 7.48 12.45 -26.46
N ASN A 623 6.92 11.35 -26.97
CA ASN A 623 5.74 11.39 -27.83
C ASN A 623 4.49 11.19 -26.97
N ILE A 624 3.48 12.03 -27.21
CA ILE A 624 2.18 11.97 -26.55
C ILE A 624 1.13 11.88 -27.63
N GLU A 625 0.33 10.82 -27.59
CA GLU A 625 -0.78 10.57 -28.50
C GLU A 625 -2.09 10.44 -27.73
N LEU A 626 -3.08 11.24 -28.11
CA LEU A 626 -4.45 11.22 -27.62
C LEU A 626 -5.34 10.61 -28.71
N LYS A 627 -6.06 9.54 -28.39
CA LYS A 627 -7.10 9.02 -29.28
C LYS A 627 -8.24 10.06 -29.41
N ASN A 628 -8.82 10.17 -30.60
CA ASN A 628 -9.96 11.05 -30.95
C ASN A 628 -9.69 12.55 -31.19
N SER A 629 -8.44 12.99 -31.38
CA SER A 629 -8.11 14.40 -31.75
C SER A 629 -8.69 15.44 -30.78
N VAL A 630 -8.58 15.16 -29.48
CA VAL A 630 -9.02 16.07 -28.41
C VAL A 630 -7.94 17.12 -28.18
N SER A 631 -8.36 18.37 -27.92
CA SER A 631 -7.44 19.45 -27.50
C SER A 631 -7.20 19.36 -25.99
N ALA A 632 -5.95 19.24 -25.57
CA ALA A 632 -5.58 19.16 -24.17
C ALA A 632 -4.35 20.04 -23.88
N LYS A 633 -4.16 20.33 -22.60
CA LYS A 633 -3.01 21.03 -22.06
C LYS A 633 -2.08 20.01 -21.42
N ILE A 634 -0.83 19.96 -21.87
CA ILE A 634 0.21 19.11 -21.34
C ILE A 634 1.13 19.95 -20.46
N SER A 635 1.41 19.45 -19.26
CA SER A 635 2.40 20.00 -18.35
C SER A 635 3.42 18.93 -17.99
N ILE A 636 4.72 19.26 -18.05
CA ILE A 636 5.77 18.45 -17.42
C ILE A 636 6.08 19.08 -16.08
N LEU A 637 5.92 18.31 -15.00
CA LEU A 637 6.10 18.75 -13.62
C LEU A 637 7.33 18.06 -13.01
N ASP A 638 8.09 18.75 -12.18
CA ASP A 638 9.01 18.08 -11.26
C ASP A 638 8.27 17.43 -10.08
N LEU A 639 8.99 16.69 -9.25
CA LEU A 639 8.42 16.00 -8.07
C LEU A 639 7.85 16.95 -7.00
N THR A 640 8.17 18.25 -7.07
CA THR A 640 7.57 19.26 -6.17
C THR A 640 6.26 19.82 -6.72
N GLY A 641 5.85 19.39 -7.93
CA GLY A 641 4.66 19.87 -8.63
C GLY A 641 4.89 21.15 -9.43
N LYS A 642 6.13 21.64 -9.55
CA LYS A 642 6.45 22.83 -10.32
C LYS A 642 6.42 22.51 -11.81
N THR A 643 5.68 23.33 -12.58
CA THR A 643 5.63 23.23 -14.04
C THR A 643 6.93 23.67 -14.68
N LEU A 644 7.56 22.76 -15.43
CA LEU A 644 8.80 22.96 -16.17
C LEU A 644 8.53 23.21 -17.66
N ILE A 645 7.55 22.50 -18.23
CA ILE A 645 7.11 22.67 -19.61
C ILE A 645 5.59 22.74 -19.62
N LEU A 646 5.03 23.63 -20.43
CA LEU A 646 3.59 23.81 -20.61
C LEU A 646 3.26 23.99 -22.09
N GLU A 647 2.43 23.10 -22.63
CA GLU A 647 2.13 23.05 -24.05
C GLU A 647 0.67 22.66 -24.31
N ASN A 648 0.11 23.10 -25.43
CA ASN A 648 -1.18 22.58 -25.90
C ASN A 648 -0.96 21.48 -26.96
N ILE A 649 -1.79 20.45 -26.95
CA ILE A 649 -1.81 19.35 -27.92
C ILE A 649 -3.20 19.24 -28.55
N ASN A 650 -3.26 18.86 -29.82
CA ASN A 650 -4.47 18.35 -30.46
C ASN A 650 -4.12 17.03 -31.15
N GLY A 651 -4.61 15.91 -30.61
CA GLY A 651 -4.29 14.57 -31.12
C GLY A 651 -2.89 14.09 -30.78
N LYS A 652 -1.84 14.50 -31.49
CA LYS A 652 -0.46 13.99 -31.30
C LYS A 652 0.54 15.12 -31.17
N LYS A 653 1.54 14.97 -30.29
CA LYS A 653 2.64 15.93 -30.15
C LYS A 653 3.92 15.26 -29.67
N GLN A 654 5.03 15.78 -30.16
CA GLN A 654 6.37 15.44 -29.70
C GLN A 654 6.90 16.58 -28.82
N LEU A 655 7.39 16.24 -27.64
CA LEU A 655 8.01 17.19 -26.71
C LEU A 655 9.52 16.93 -26.63
N HIS A 656 10.30 18.00 -26.75
CA HIS A 656 11.75 17.99 -26.54
C HIS A 656 12.05 18.32 -25.08
N LEU A 657 12.76 17.41 -24.41
CA LEU A 657 13.09 17.51 -22.99
C LEU A 657 14.56 17.86 -22.74
N ASN A 658 15.31 18.24 -23.76
CA ASN A 658 16.77 18.48 -23.70
C ASN A 658 17.20 19.47 -22.61
N SER A 659 16.32 20.41 -22.26
CA SER A 659 16.56 21.42 -21.22
C SER A 659 16.31 20.91 -19.80
N LEU A 660 15.74 19.71 -19.65
CA LEU A 660 15.44 19.10 -18.36
C LEU A 660 16.59 18.14 -17.97
N PRO A 661 17.12 18.20 -16.73
CA PRO A 661 18.09 17.23 -16.23
C PRO A 661 17.55 15.79 -16.24
N SER A 662 18.43 14.79 -16.19
CA SER A 662 18.02 13.40 -15.95
C SER A 662 17.29 13.28 -14.61
N GLY A 663 16.16 12.58 -14.57
CA GLY A 663 15.31 12.53 -13.38
C GLY A 663 13.90 12.03 -13.64
N ILE A 664 13.11 12.00 -12.57
CA ILE A 664 11.69 11.62 -12.62
C ILE A 664 10.84 12.88 -12.80
N TYR A 665 9.92 12.82 -13.75
CA TYR A 665 8.95 13.87 -14.00
C TYR A 665 7.55 13.30 -14.05
N VAL A 666 6.56 14.16 -13.84
CA VAL A 666 5.15 13.82 -14.03
C VAL A 666 4.66 14.54 -15.28
N VAL A 667 4.20 13.78 -16.27
CA VAL A 667 3.41 14.33 -17.37
C VAL A 667 1.98 14.44 -16.88
N ARG A 668 1.45 15.66 -16.87
CA ARG A 668 0.06 15.95 -16.62
C ARG A 668 -0.63 16.35 -17.92
N ILE A 669 -1.73 15.71 -18.27
CA ILE A 669 -2.58 16.06 -19.41
C ILE A 669 -3.94 16.48 -18.88
N GLU A 670 -4.33 17.73 -19.15
CA GLU A 670 -5.58 18.35 -18.70
C GLU A 670 -6.47 18.63 -19.92
N SER A 671 -7.67 18.08 -19.95
CA SER A 671 -8.67 18.34 -21.00
C SER A 671 -10.02 18.57 -20.35
N GLU A 672 -10.57 19.78 -20.48
CA GLU A 672 -11.85 20.34 -19.96
C GLU A 672 -12.35 19.86 -18.57
N ASN A 673 -12.51 18.56 -18.33
CA ASN A 673 -12.95 17.99 -17.05
C ASN A 673 -12.09 16.80 -16.55
N VAL A 674 -10.95 16.50 -17.18
CA VAL A 674 -10.11 15.36 -16.78
C VAL A 674 -8.62 15.73 -16.71
N VAL A 675 -7.96 15.21 -15.68
CA VAL A 675 -6.52 15.29 -15.46
C VAL A 675 -5.97 13.87 -15.43
N PHE A 676 -5.09 13.57 -16.39
CA PHE A 676 -4.30 12.34 -16.42
C PHE A 676 -2.87 12.64 -15.99
N ASN A 677 -2.31 11.84 -15.07
CA ASN A 677 -0.92 11.96 -14.67
C ASN A 677 -0.18 10.66 -14.98
N GLN A 678 0.98 10.76 -15.63
CA GLN A 678 1.87 9.62 -15.84
C GLN A 678 3.29 9.99 -15.43
N LYS A 679 3.88 9.14 -14.60
CA LYS A 679 5.31 9.20 -14.29
C LYS A 679 6.12 8.88 -15.54
N ILE A 680 7.10 9.72 -15.85
CA ILE A 680 8.12 9.44 -16.85
C ILE A 680 9.51 9.51 -16.21
N VAL A 681 10.43 8.75 -16.79
CA VAL A 681 11.85 8.76 -16.40
C VAL A 681 12.64 9.31 -17.58
N LYS A 682 13.38 10.40 -17.37
CA LYS A 682 14.33 10.96 -18.33
C LYS A 682 15.74 10.51 -17.93
N HIS A 683 16.45 9.85 -18.85
CA HIS A 683 17.86 9.50 -18.67
C HIS A 683 18.80 10.64 -19.06
#